data_AF-A0A5E6PX75-F1
#
_entry.id   AF-A0A5E6PX75-F1
#
_cell.length_a   1.000
_cell.length_b   1.000
_cell.length_c   1.000
_cell.angle_alpha   90.00
_cell.angle_beta   90.00
_cell.angle_gamma   90.00
#
_symmetry.space_group_name_H-M   'P 1'
#
loop_
_entity.id
_entity.type
_entity.pdbx_description
1 polymer ?
#
loop_
_entity_poly.entity_id
_entity_poly.type
_entity_poly.pdbx_seq_one_letter_code
_entity_poly.pdbx_strand_id
1 'polypeptide(L)'
;MISDLAYLDEQDRASLQTIMAFLQQRLADVGTIDWALSLKPQQRVERLAIEYLLQGSPGRNLDEPWSSAWQLIEESWISSRLELDPSTAIYDIQNRLRAGDRSGAVISRIVTCVMPSLCVEARDSWRRRFANKPSRPTTFEQLLSVKLTSGELIDLDVLELAQLTDVTFLNELGVALESAVNLGLQVARRLGWNDQDHFWKLGDLRRVYYSIGTPDDDNGRDPDAFHTGIAPAVKLLFAVVERIAEISLPNARQFVERWRAEQSSVHTRLWAAAARNPELVMPTQVIAFLANLDDLHFWNLHIFPEIAELRAIRFGDLDLQSQKTIAKRIHKGPPRNFWPKRVEPEKIKEARTYQAVREFRRIEAAGGVLPLDSQEWMNSNLSRFNDLVDMGVDGGLPKGPTAHWVQPNPDSKYDSMTGVTRLRALEAALLTSRDGWGHSAAAGANDWVQEFENSQLVLGDLESAGNGGDDFPFVWNRFGWAHSPTIKDGNSILTRDLQAEAERVLSMMNQVTENTLSVAIEGVCSWLDAWRTQVVFSNLGLPVWAKVWPLAVAATNKQTAHTDDANLNALVRNANDDDEPMDLDTLNTPVGKLVGVFIEAWRSLAGAEVLFAEGTITRTMRDTAISATGRSGLIVRHRFIEHLPYFLRSDRHWAEVNLISPLLINDDTSVPLWRAVARRTRYSDVLKIIGNEIVVRANDRRLGREARQSLVFSLVIESLHSFREEREPAVSNPKILQMLRNLDDEIRATAANAVQQFVRELSANKSDEIEAPGAAELFRKAVAPFLKQVWPSERSLATPGVSGAFAVLPAASEDAFGEAVDVIERFLVPFKCWSLIAYGLYGEVHGVKRLSIIDNEYKAKALLRLFDLTIGSSDGAIIPYDLTEALDQIQYVSPELTKDPIYRRLSTAARR
;
A
#
# COMPACT_ATOMS: atom_id res chain seq x y z
N MET A 1 10.71 -32.16 -20.74
CA MET A 1 11.64 -31.02 -20.54
C MET A 1 13.10 -31.41 -20.74
N ILE A 2 13.48 -31.93 -21.92
CA ILE A 2 14.89 -31.97 -22.40
C ILE A 2 15.16 -30.78 -23.36
N SER A 3 14.10 -30.04 -23.72
CA SER A 3 14.10 -28.95 -24.69
C SER A 3 14.84 -27.69 -24.23
N ASP A 4 14.84 -27.36 -22.94
CA ASP A 4 15.33 -26.05 -22.46
C ASP A 4 16.86 -25.94 -22.38
N LEU A 5 17.55 -27.06 -22.15
CA LEU A 5 19.02 -27.11 -22.16
C LEU A 5 19.62 -26.84 -23.55
N ALA A 6 18.85 -27.08 -24.62
CA ALA A 6 19.29 -26.89 -26.00
C ALA A 6 19.34 -25.41 -26.42
N TYR A 7 18.63 -24.52 -25.70
CA TYR A 7 18.54 -23.09 -26.01
C TYR A 7 19.48 -22.20 -25.18
N LEU A 8 20.25 -22.78 -24.25
CA LEU A 8 21.24 -22.04 -23.47
C LEU A 8 22.50 -21.79 -24.31
N ASP A 9 22.98 -20.55 -24.29
CA ASP A 9 24.27 -20.19 -24.89
C ASP A 9 25.47 -20.71 -24.06
N GLU A 10 26.69 -20.52 -24.55
CA GLU A 10 27.89 -21.05 -23.91
C GLU A 10 28.16 -20.42 -22.52
N GLN A 11 27.79 -19.14 -22.36
CA GLN A 11 27.96 -18.40 -21.11
C GLN A 11 26.93 -18.83 -20.05
N ASP A 12 25.69 -19.07 -20.47
CA ASP A 12 24.61 -19.59 -19.62
C ASP A 12 24.91 -21.01 -19.15
N ARG A 13 25.49 -21.87 -20.01
CA ARG A 13 25.90 -23.23 -19.62
C ARG A 13 27.03 -23.23 -18.59
N ALA A 14 28.03 -22.36 -18.75
CA ALA A 14 29.11 -22.22 -17.77
C ALA A 14 28.58 -21.71 -16.42
N SER A 15 27.64 -20.77 -16.46
CA SER A 15 26.97 -20.23 -15.27
C SER A 15 26.14 -21.31 -14.57
N LEU A 16 25.35 -22.08 -15.32
CA LEU A 16 24.57 -23.22 -14.82
C LEU A 16 25.45 -24.23 -14.08
N GLN A 17 26.57 -24.66 -14.67
CA GLN A 17 27.49 -25.62 -14.05
C GLN A 17 28.11 -25.07 -12.75
N THR A 18 28.46 -23.79 -12.74
CA THR A 18 29.04 -23.12 -11.56
C THR A 18 28.03 -23.05 -10.42
N ILE A 19 26.78 -22.67 -10.72
CA ILE A 19 25.69 -22.60 -9.74
C ILE A 19 25.36 -23.99 -9.23
N MET A 20 25.30 -24.99 -10.11
CA MET A 20 25.05 -26.38 -9.71
C MET A 20 26.11 -26.91 -8.74
N ALA A 21 27.39 -26.65 -9.00
CA ALA A 21 28.48 -27.05 -8.12
C ALA A 21 28.41 -26.36 -6.75
N PHE A 22 28.02 -25.09 -6.71
CA PHE A 22 27.84 -24.33 -5.48
C PHE A 22 26.68 -24.85 -4.61
N LEU A 23 25.57 -25.25 -5.23
CA LEU A 23 24.35 -25.67 -4.55
C LEU A 23 24.34 -27.13 -4.11
N GLN A 24 25.16 -28.00 -4.72
CA GLN A 24 25.10 -29.46 -4.55
C GLN A 24 25.17 -29.96 -3.09
N GLN A 25 25.80 -29.22 -2.17
CA GLN A 25 25.89 -29.55 -0.75
C GLN A 25 25.13 -28.56 0.17
N ARG A 26 24.33 -27.66 -0.41
CA ARG A 26 23.71 -26.54 0.30
C ARG A 26 22.19 -26.54 0.22
N LEU A 27 21.57 -27.56 -0.38
CA LEU A 27 20.12 -27.67 -0.45
C LEU A 27 19.44 -27.78 0.94
N ALA A 28 20.18 -28.19 1.98
CA ALA A 28 19.72 -28.19 3.38
C ALA A 28 20.23 -26.96 4.18
N ASP A 29 20.43 -25.82 3.53
CA ASP A 29 20.82 -24.55 4.14
C ASP A 29 19.69 -23.51 4.05
N VAL A 30 19.39 -22.84 5.16
CA VAL A 30 18.34 -21.80 5.22
C VAL A 30 18.71 -20.64 4.28
N GLY A 31 20.00 -20.29 4.21
CA GLY A 31 20.47 -19.23 3.32
C GLY A 31 20.23 -19.54 1.84
N THR A 32 20.23 -20.82 1.46
CA THR A 32 19.94 -21.26 0.10
C THR A 32 18.44 -21.22 -0.21
N ILE A 33 17.58 -21.54 0.76
CA ILE A 33 16.12 -21.33 0.65
C ILE A 33 15.80 -19.84 0.50
N ASP A 34 16.34 -18.98 1.36
CA ASP A 34 16.12 -17.53 1.31
C ASP A 34 16.59 -16.94 -0.04
N TRP A 35 17.74 -17.42 -0.54
CA TRP A 35 18.24 -17.02 -1.86
C TRP A 35 17.31 -17.47 -2.99
N ALA A 36 16.86 -18.73 -2.98
CA ALA A 36 15.96 -19.25 -4.01
C ALA A 36 14.61 -18.52 -4.04
N LEU A 37 14.08 -18.16 -2.87
CA LEU A 37 12.86 -17.36 -2.73
C LEU A 37 13.02 -15.93 -3.27
N SER A 38 14.24 -15.41 -3.32
CA SER A 38 14.54 -14.09 -3.91
C SER A 38 14.71 -14.09 -5.43
N LEU A 39 14.76 -15.26 -6.07
CA LEU A 39 14.98 -15.36 -7.52
C LEU A 39 13.79 -14.84 -8.30
N LYS A 40 14.03 -13.89 -9.21
CA LYS A 40 13.01 -13.35 -10.12
C LYS A 40 12.74 -14.28 -11.32
N PRO A 41 11.59 -14.19 -12.01
CA PRO A 41 11.29 -14.99 -13.21
C PRO A 41 12.34 -14.90 -14.33
N GLN A 42 13.04 -13.77 -14.42
CA GLN A 42 14.09 -13.52 -15.42
C GLN A 42 15.41 -14.23 -15.11
N GLN A 43 15.62 -14.69 -13.87
CA GLN A 43 16.81 -15.45 -13.43
C GLN A 43 16.66 -16.94 -13.77
N ARG A 44 16.52 -17.21 -15.06
CA ARG A 44 16.16 -18.53 -15.57
C ARG A 44 17.25 -19.58 -15.33
N VAL A 45 18.53 -19.19 -15.40
CA VAL A 45 19.67 -20.11 -15.25
C VAL A 45 19.77 -20.61 -13.82
N GLU A 46 19.57 -19.74 -12.83
CA GLU A 46 19.57 -20.06 -11.42
C GLU A 46 18.43 -21.00 -11.03
N ARG A 47 17.22 -20.73 -11.53
CA ARG A 47 16.05 -21.61 -11.32
C ARG A 47 16.25 -22.98 -11.98
N LEU A 48 16.75 -23.01 -13.22
CA LEU A 48 17.10 -24.25 -13.93
C LEU A 48 18.16 -25.08 -13.19
N ALA A 49 19.16 -24.44 -12.57
CA ALA A 49 20.17 -25.14 -11.78
C ALA A 49 19.55 -25.87 -10.58
N ILE A 50 18.62 -25.21 -9.87
CA ILE A 50 17.90 -25.78 -8.73
C ILE A 50 17.01 -26.94 -9.20
N GLU A 51 16.18 -26.74 -10.23
CA GLU A 51 15.32 -27.79 -10.81
C GLU A 51 16.15 -29.03 -11.20
N TYR A 52 17.31 -28.83 -11.83
CA TYR A 52 18.20 -29.94 -12.22
C TYR A 52 18.77 -30.70 -11.01
N LEU A 53 19.20 -30.00 -9.95
CA LEU A 53 19.71 -30.63 -8.73
C LEU A 53 18.62 -31.36 -7.95
N LEU A 54 17.40 -30.82 -7.92
CA LEU A 54 16.24 -31.42 -7.26
C LEU A 54 15.81 -32.73 -7.95
N GLN A 55 15.89 -32.78 -9.29
CA GLN A 55 15.60 -34.00 -10.06
C GLN A 55 16.71 -35.07 -9.96
N GLY A 56 17.93 -34.65 -9.63
CA GLY A 56 19.12 -35.49 -9.47
C GLY A 56 19.24 -36.20 -8.12
N SER A 57 20.37 -36.90 -7.91
CA SER A 57 20.68 -37.59 -6.64
C SER A 57 20.66 -36.69 -5.39
N PRO A 58 21.14 -35.43 -5.43
CA PRO A 58 21.10 -34.53 -4.28
C PRO A 58 19.67 -34.23 -3.80
N GLY A 59 18.72 -33.96 -4.69
CA GLY A 59 17.33 -33.69 -4.33
C GLY A 59 16.56 -34.92 -3.84
N ARG A 60 16.82 -36.10 -4.42
CA ARG A 60 16.15 -37.35 -4.02
C ARG A 60 16.52 -37.85 -2.62
N ASN A 61 17.63 -37.37 -2.07
CA ASN A 61 18.14 -37.76 -0.74
C ASN A 61 17.95 -36.66 0.32
N LEU A 62 17.10 -35.65 0.07
CA LEU A 62 16.81 -34.60 1.06
C LEU A 62 15.85 -35.11 2.14
N ASP A 63 16.24 -34.92 3.40
CA ASP A 63 15.40 -35.19 4.57
C ASP A 63 14.31 -34.11 4.74
N GLU A 64 13.22 -34.46 5.42
CA GLU A 64 12.26 -33.47 5.91
C GLU A 64 12.91 -32.55 6.96
N PRO A 65 12.58 -31.23 6.98
CA PRO A 65 11.53 -30.56 6.21
C PRO A 65 11.97 -29.94 4.87
N TRP A 66 13.21 -30.20 4.42
CA TRP A 66 13.81 -29.55 3.25
C TRP A 66 13.21 -30.02 1.93
N SER A 67 12.91 -31.32 1.83
CA SER A 67 12.26 -31.89 0.66
C SER A 67 10.91 -31.22 0.38
N SER A 68 10.05 -31.11 1.41
CA SER A 68 8.78 -30.40 1.33
C SER A 68 8.96 -28.92 0.97
N ALA A 69 9.94 -28.23 1.57
CA ALA A 69 10.20 -26.82 1.29
C ALA A 69 10.59 -26.59 -0.18
N TRP A 70 11.47 -27.41 -0.77
CA TRP A 70 11.88 -27.26 -2.17
C TRP A 70 10.77 -27.57 -3.17
N GLN A 71 9.93 -28.57 -2.90
CA GLN A 71 8.77 -28.85 -3.74
C GLN A 71 7.80 -27.67 -3.80
N LEU A 72 7.58 -27.00 -2.68
CA LEU A 72 6.73 -25.81 -2.59
C LEU A 72 7.33 -24.62 -3.36
N ILE A 73 8.65 -24.42 -3.29
CA ILE A 73 9.35 -23.35 -4.03
C ILE A 73 9.30 -23.60 -5.55
N GLU A 74 9.51 -24.84 -5.99
CA GLU A 74 9.43 -25.20 -7.40
C GLU A 74 8.01 -24.96 -7.95
N GLU A 75 6.99 -25.35 -7.19
CA GLU A 75 5.59 -25.16 -7.56
C GLU A 75 5.19 -23.66 -7.62
N SER A 76 5.72 -22.83 -6.71
CA SER A 76 5.43 -21.39 -6.72
C SER A 76 5.99 -20.68 -7.95
N TRP A 77 7.12 -21.14 -8.50
CA TRP A 77 7.70 -20.55 -9.71
C TRP A 77 6.90 -20.79 -10.98
N ILE A 78 6.13 -21.88 -11.04
CA ILE A 78 5.21 -22.16 -12.16
C ILE A 78 4.07 -21.14 -12.17
N SER A 79 3.64 -20.71 -10.98
CA SER A 79 2.55 -19.75 -10.78
C SER A 79 2.95 -18.31 -11.14
N SER A 80 4.21 -17.91 -10.89
CA SER A 80 4.73 -16.55 -11.20
C SER A 80 4.89 -16.24 -12.69
N ARG A 81 4.70 -17.20 -13.61
CA ARG A 81 4.86 -16.98 -15.06
C ARG A 81 3.69 -16.23 -15.72
N LEU A 82 2.65 -15.87 -14.96
CA LEU A 82 1.38 -15.34 -15.45
C LEU A 82 1.09 -13.89 -15.05
N GLU A 83 2.08 -13.16 -14.52
CA GLU A 83 1.98 -11.73 -14.14
C GLU A 83 1.83 -10.81 -15.37
N LEU A 84 0.66 -10.85 -16.01
CA LEU A 84 0.11 -9.69 -16.70
C LEU A 84 -0.46 -8.75 -15.62
N ASP A 85 -0.23 -7.45 -15.78
CA ASP A 85 -0.95 -6.44 -15.01
C ASP A 85 -2.48 -6.75 -15.08
N PRO A 86 -3.16 -6.97 -13.94
CA PRO A 86 -4.57 -7.38 -13.89
C PRO A 86 -5.47 -6.48 -14.75
N SER A 87 -5.18 -5.18 -14.81
CA SER A 87 -5.94 -4.21 -15.60
C SER A 87 -5.82 -4.47 -17.11
N THR A 88 -4.61 -4.86 -17.56
CA THR A 88 -4.32 -5.17 -18.95
C THR A 88 -4.94 -6.52 -19.36
N ALA A 89 -4.96 -7.50 -18.46
CA ALA A 89 -5.55 -8.81 -18.71
C ALA A 89 -7.09 -8.71 -18.89
N ILE A 90 -7.76 -7.98 -17.98
CA ILE A 90 -9.20 -7.74 -18.03
C ILE A 90 -9.59 -7.02 -19.33
N TYR A 91 -8.85 -5.97 -19.69
CA TYR A 91 -9.14 -5.21 -20.90
C TYR A 91 -9.06 -6.07 -22.18
N ASP A 92 -8.03 -6.91 -22.32
CA ASP A 92 -7.91 -7.80 -23.48
C ASP A 92 -9.05 -8.84 -23.52
N ILE A 93 -9.47 -9.36 -22.36
CA ILE A 93 -10.62 -10.27 -22.27
C ILE A 93 -11.90 -9.56 -22.75
N GLN A 94 -12.18 -8.36 -22.26
CA GLN A 94 -13.35 -7.58 -22.68
C GLN A 94 -13.34 -7.37 -24.19
N ASN A 95 -12.23 -6.93 -24.77
CA ASN A 95 -12.13 -6.69 -26.21
C ASN A 95 -12.38 -7.94 -27.04
N ARG A 96 -11.80 -9.08 -26.64
CA ARG A 96 -12.04 -10.34 -27.34
C ARG A 96 -13.52 -10.77 -27.24
N LEU A 97 -14.14 -10.59 -26.07
CA LEU A 97 -15.56 -10.89 -25.89
C LEU A 97 -16.46 -9.98 -26.75
N ARG A 98 -16.17 -8.67 -26.82
CA ARG A 98 -16.86 -7.69 -27.70
C ARG A 98 -16.69 -8.00 -29.18
N ALA A 99 -15.50 -8.49 -29.57
CA ALA A 99 -15.22 -8.95 -30.93
C ALA A 99 -15.89 -10.29 -31.29
N GLY A 100 -16.59 -10.92 -30.34
CA GLY A 100 -17.31 -12.19 -30.55
C GLY A 100 -16.48 -13.45 -30.34
N ASP A 101 -15.26 -13.34 -29.79
CA ASP A 101 -14.42 -14.50 -29.48
C ASP A 101 -14.98 -15.29 -28.29
N ARG A 102 -15.25 -16.57 -28.51
CA ARG A 102 -15.73 -17.53 -27.49
C ARG A 102 -14.80 -18.74 -27.35
N SER A 103 -13.53 -18.57 -27.73
CA SER A 103 -12.54 -19.66 -27.70
C SER A 103 -12.10 -20.04 -26.29
N GLY A 104 -11.62 -21.27 -26.15
CA GLY A 104 -10.98 -21.74 -24.91
C GLY A 104 -9.76 -20.90 -24.48
N ALA A 105 -9.16 -20.14 -25.39
CA ALA A 105 -8.09 -19.19 -25.05
C ALA A 105 -8.60 -17.98 -24.25
N VAL A 106 -9.83 -17.52 -24.49
CA VAL A 106 -10.48 -16.48 -23.66
C VAL A 106 -10.81 -17.05 -22.29
N ILE A 107 -11.37 -18.27 -22.24
CA ILE A 107 -11.68 -18.97 -20.99
C ILE A 107 -10.43 -19.12 -20.12
N SER A 108 -9.32 -19.60 -20.69
CA SER A 108 -8.04 -19.76 -19.97
C SER A 108 -7.52 -18.44 -19.38
N ARG A 109 -7.68 -17.33 -20.12
CA ARG A 109 -7.29 -16.00 -19.64
C ARG A 109 -8.18 -15.51 -18.49
N ILE A 110 -9.50 -15.71 -18.58
CA ILE A 110 -10.42 -15.38 -17.48
C ILE A 110 -10.04 -16.18 -16.23
N VAL A 111 -9.86 -17.50 -16.36
CA VAL A 111 -9.51 -18.38 -15.24
C VAL A 111 -8.19 -17.96 -14.62
N THR A 112 -7.18 -17.62 -15.44
CA THR A 112 -5.86 -17.19 -14.96
C THR A 112 -5.93 -15.95 -14.06
N CYS A 113 -6.87 -15.04 -14.30
CA CYS A 113 -7.04 -13.84 -13.47
C CYS A 113 -7.49 -14.16 -12.04
N VAL A 114 -8.19 -15.27 -11.83
CA VAL A 114 -8.78 -15.63 -10.52
C VAL A 114 -8.24 -16.95 -9.94
N MET A 115 -7.38 -17.65 -10.67
CA MET A 115 -6.93 -19.00 -10.32
C MET A 115 -6.14 -19.01 -9.00
N PRO A 116 -6.52 -19.84 -8.01
CA PRO A 116 -5.73 -20.01 -6.80
C PRO A 116 -4.38 -20.65 -7.14
N SER A 117 -3.33 -20.12 -6.54
CA SER A 117 -1.94 -20.47 -6.80
C SER A 117 -1.11 -20.41 -5.51
N LEU A 118 0.04 -21.08 -5.52
CA LEU A 118 0.89 -21.18 -4.34
C LEU A 118 1.78 -19.93 -4.22
N CYS A 119 1.66 -19.21 -3.12
CA CYS A 119 2.60 -18.14 -2.75
C CYS A 119 3.53 -18.65 -1.65
N VAL A 120 4.83 -18.61 -1.93
CA VAL A 120 5.88 -19.00 -0.99
C VAL A 120 6.77 -17.80 -0.77
N GLU A 121 6.86 -17.37 0.48
CA GLU A 121 7.62 -16.19 0.90
C GLU A 121 8.63 -16.60 1.97
N ALA A 122 9.75 -15.87 2.03
CA ALA A 122 10.63 -15.98 3.18
C ALA A 122 9.86 -15.51 4.43
N ARG A 123 10.11 -16.12 5.60
CA ARG A 123 9.41 -15.69 6.82
C ARG A 123 9.64 -14.21 7.09
N ASP A 124 8.56 -13.48 7.32
CA ASP A 124 8.57 -12.05 7.66
C ASP A 124 9.60 -11.73 8.74
N SER A 125 10.40 -10.69 8.48
CA SER A 125 11.39 -10.14 9.42
C SER A 125 10.76 -9.79 10.77
N TRP A 126 9.51 -9.35 10.79
CA TRP A 126 8.75 -9.07 12.02
C TRP A 126 8.50 -10.34 12.86
N ARG A 127 8.15 -11.48 12.24
CA ARG A 127 8.01 -12.77 12.95
C ARG A 127 9.36 -13.38 13.35
N ARG A 128 10.48 -13.00 12.70
CA ARG A 128 11.84 -13.39 13.12
C ARG A 128 12.25 -12.68 14.43
N ARG A 129 11.76 -11.47 14.69
CA ARG A 129 12.07 -10.70 15.92
C ARG A 129 11.54 -11.33 17.21
N PHE A 130 10.47 -12.14 17.12
CA PHE A 130 9.79 -12.71 18.30
C PHE A 130 9.89 -14.24 18.40
N ALA A 131 10.51 -14.91 17.42
CA ALA A 131 10.67 -16.36 17.42
C ALA A 131 12.15 -16.74 17.40
N ASN A 132 12.61 -17.48 18.42
CA ASN A 132 13.95 -18.06 18.44
C ASN A 132 14.17 -18.92 17.19
N LYS A 133 15.26 -18.67 16.45
CA LYS A 133 15.66 -19.50 15.29
C LYS A 133 15.83 -20.95 15.77
N PRO A 134 14.98 -21.91 15.34
CA PRO A 134 15.18 -23.29 15.72
C PRO A 134 16.50 -23.76 15.11
N SER A 135 17.40 -24.28 15.94
CA SER A 135 18.72 -24.78 15.50
C SER A 135 18.61 -26.03 14.61
N ARG A 136 17.45 -26.72 14.64
CA ARG A 136 17.10 -27.84 13.76
C ARG A 136 15.63 -27.73 13.36
N PRO A 137 15.31 -27.35 12.11
CA PRO A 137 13.93 -27.25 11.67
C PRO A 137 13.31 -28.64 11.53
N THR A 138 12.08 -28.82 12.01
CA THR A 138 11.34 -30.10 11.96
C THR A 138 10.13 -30.07 11.03
N THR A 139 9.71 -28.87 10.59
CA THR A 139 8.57 -28.64 9.70
C THR A 139 8.92 -27.55 8.69
N PHE A 140 8.33 -27.59 7.48
CA PHE A 140 8.64 -26.60 6.44
C PHE A 140 8.19 -25.18 6.83
N GLU A 141 7.16 -25.06 7.67
CA GLU A 141 6.68 -23.78 8.23
C GLU A 141 7.74 -23.07 9.09
N GLN A 142 8.76 -23.80 9.56
CA GLN A 142 9.90 -23.20 10.26
C GLN A 142 10.93 -22.60 9.29
N LEU A 143 10.94 -23.02 8.03
CA LEU A 143 11.83 -22.57 6.97
C LEU A 143 11.24 -21.40 6.17
N LEU A 144 9.97 -21.50 5.79
CA LEU A 144 9.31 -20.58 4.87
C LEU A 144 7.83 -20.37 5.21
N SER A 145 7.23 -19.32 4.66
CA SER A 145 5.80 -19.02 4.77
C SER A 145 5.10 -19.46 3.50
N VAL A 146 3.95 -20.13 3.62
CA VAL A 146 3.16 -20.59 2.49
C VAL A 146 1.72 -20.16 2.67
N LYS A 147 1.14 -19.59 1.61
CA LYS A 147 -0.28 -19.24 1.55
C LYS A 147 -0.80 -19.47 0.14
N LEU A 148 -2.12 -19.67 0.03
CA LEU A 148 -2.79 -19.57 -1.26
C LEU A 148 -2.92 -18.10 -1.64
N THR A 149 -2.58 -17.78 -2.89
CA THR A 149 -2.79 -16.47 -3.50
C THR A 149 -3.54 -16.59 -4.84
N SER A 150 -4.07 -15.51 -5.37
CA SER A 150 -4.74 -15.37 -6.68
C SER A 150 -4.65 -13.92 -7.13
N GLY A 151 -5.30 -13.57 -8.26
CA GLY A 151 -5.61 -12.18 -8.58
C GLY A 151 -6.73 -11.60 -7.71
N GLU A 152 -7.22 -10.42 -8.08
CA GLU A 152 -8.27 -9.68 -7.37
C GLU A 152 -9.67 -10.25 -7.62
N LEU A 153 -10.67 -9.82 -6.84
CA LEU A 153 -12.07 -10.11 -7.16
C LEU A 153 -12.47 -9.46 -8.50
N ILE A 154 -13.14 -10.23 -9.36
CA ILE A 154 -13.59 -9.76 -10.68
C ILE A 154 -15.06 -10.12 -10.89
N ASP A 155 -15.92 -9.11 -10.91
CA ASP A 155 -17.36 -9.27 -11.15
C ASP A 155 -17.67 -9.53 -12.64
N LEU A 156 -18.85 -10.11 -12.92
CA LEU A 156 -19.36 -10.36 -14.27
C LEU A 156 -19.41 -9.09 -15.12
N ASP A 157 -19.79 -7.95 -14.53
CA ASP A 157 -19.85 -6.67 -15.23
C ASP A 157 -18.46 -6.20 -15.66
N VAL A 158 -17.45 -6.43 -14.83
CA VAL A 158 -16.04 -6.10 -15.15
C VAL A 158 -15.53 -6.93 -16.32
N LEU A 159 -16.01 -8.17 -16.51
CA LEU A 159 -15.65 -9.00 -17.65
C LEU A 159 -16.68 -8.94 -18.80
N GLU A 160 -17.72 -8.12 -18.67
CA GLU A 160 -18.88 -8.06 -19.58
C GLU A 160 -19.60 -9.40 -19.79
N LEU A 161 -19.44 -10.34 -18.85
CA LEU A 161 -20.09 -11.65 -18.89
C LEU A 161 -21.59 -11.56 -18.60
N ALA A 162 -22.02 -10.52 -17.85
CA ALA A 162 -23.42 -10.31 -17.48
C ALA A 162 -24.34 -10.12 -18.70
N GLN A 163 -23.81 -9.63 -19.84
CA GLN A 163 -24.59 -9.41 -21.06
C GLN A 163 -24.55 -10.61 -22.02
N LEU A 164 -23.70 -11.60 -21.76
CA LEU A 164 -23.57 -12.76 -22.63
C LEU A 164 -24.78 -13.69 -22.51
N THR A 165 -25.22 -14.21 -23.65
CA THR A 165 -26.32 -15.18 -23.76
C THR A 165 -25.87 -16.55 -24.29
N ASP A 166 -24.58 -16.72 -24.61
CA ASP A 166 -24.02 -17.98 -25.10
C ASP A 166 -23.82 -18.96 -23.94
N VAL A 167 -24.80 -19.85 -23.77
CA VAL A 167 -24.80 -20.85 -22.70
C VAL A 167 -23.68 -21.87 -22.85
N THR A 168 -23.26 -22.20 -24.07
CA THR A 168 -22.19 -23.18 -24.30
C THR A 168 -20.87 -22.63 -23.76
N PHE A 169 -20.55 -21.39 -24.14
CA PHE A 169 -19.38 -20.69 -23.62
C PHE A 169 -19.40 -20.55 -22.09
N LEU A 170 -20.54 -20.13 -21.52
CA LEU A 170 -20.67 -19.98 -20.07
C LEU A 170 -20.51 -21.32 -19.33
N ASN A 171 -21.04 -22.42 -19.88
CA ASN A 171 -20.84 -23.76 -19.31
C ASN A 171 -19.37 -24.17 -19.32
N GLU A 172 -18.66 -23.97 -20.44
CA GLU A 172 -17.22 -24.28 -20.53
C GLU A 172 -16.41 -23.44 -19.54
N LEU A 173 -16.74 -22.15 -19.41
CA LEU A 173 -16.13 -21.27 -18.42
C LEU A 173 -16.41 -21.74 -16.98
N GLY A 174 -17.65 -22.11 -16.68
CA GLY A 174 -18.04 -22.64 -15.36
C GLY A 174 -17.27 -23.91 -15.00
N VAL A 175 -17.12 -24.85 -15.94
CA VAL A 175 -16.32 -26.08 -15.73
C VAL A 175 -14.85 -25.76 -15.48
N ALA A 176 -14.29 -24.79 -16.20
CA ALA A 176 -12.90 -24.38 -16.04
C ALA A 176 -12.67 -23.69 -14.67
N LEU A 177 -13.59 -22.83 -14.23
CA LEU A 177 -13.55 -22.19 -12.91
C LEU A 177 -13.73 -23.21 -11.76
N GLU A 178 -14.66 -24.16 -11.90
CA GLU A 178 -14.84 -25.27 -10.95
C GLU A 178 -13.55 -26.11 -10.83
N SER A 179 -12.86 -26.34 -11.94
CA SER A 179 -11.55 -27.01 -11.96
C SER A 179 -10.48 -26.21 -11.20
N ALA A 180 -10.47 -24.88 -11.35
CA ALA A 180 -9.55 -23.99 -10.63
C ALA A 180 -9.81 -23.98 -9.11
N VAL A 181 -11.09 -23.96 -8.69
CA VAL A 181 -11.46 -24.09 -7.27
C VAL A 181 -10.97 -25.43 -6.71
N ASN A 182 -11.21 -26.53 -7.43
CA ASN A 182 -10.76 -27.86 -7.02
C ASN A 182 -9.23 -27.97 -6.89
N LEU A 183 -8.49 -27.36 -7.82
CA LEU A 183 -7.03 -27.28 -7.73
C LEU A 183 -6.59 -26.53 -6.47
N GLY A 184 -7.20 -25.37 -6.17
CA GLY A 184 -6.94 -24.62 -4.94
C GLY A 184 -7.19 -25.43 -3.67
N LEU A 185 -8.29 -26.18 -3.61
CA LEU A 185 -8.59 -27.07 -2.48
C LEU A 185 -7.56 -28.20 -2.34
N GLN A 186 -7.09 -28.77 -3.45
CA GLN A 186 -6.05 -29.80 -3.43
C GLN A 186 -4.71 -29.25 -2.94
N VAL A 187 -4.32 -28.05 -3.37
CA VAL A 187 -3.14 -27.34 -2.88
C VAL A 187 -3.27 -27.12 -1.36
N ALA A 188 -4.40 -26.61 -0.90
CA ALA A 188 -4.63 -26.37 0.53
C ALA A 188 -4.55 -27.64 1.40
N ARG A 189 -5.11 -28.76 0.90
CA ARG A 189 -5.01 -30.06 1.60
C ARG A 189 -3.57 -30.54 1.73
N ARG A 190 -2.72 -30.30 0.72
CA ARG A 190 -1.28 -30.56 0.80
C ARG A 190 -0.59 -29.68 1.86
N LEU A 191 -1.10 -28.47 2.09
CA LEU A 191 -0.66 -27.57 3.17
C LEU A 191 -1.31 -27.88 4.54
N GLY A 192 -1.97 -29.03 4.68
CA GLY A 192 -2.57 -29.48 5.93
C GLY A 192 -3.88 -28.77 6.30
N TRP A 193 -4.65 -28.30 5.31
CA TRP A 193 -6.05 -27.94 5.52
C TRP A 193 -6.93 -29.20 5.50
N ASN A 194 -7.75 -29.40 6.54
CA ASN A 194 -8.50 -30.64 6.78
C ASN A 194 -10.04 -30.51 6.62
N ASP A 195 -10.50 -29.55 5.81
CA ASP A 195 -11.92 -29.20 5.59
C ASP A 195 -12.69 -28.71 6.85
N GLN A 196 -12.15 -28.91 8.07
CA GLN A 196 -12.72 -28.45 9.35
C GLN A 196 -11.97 -27.24 9.94
N ASP A 197 -10.75 -26.98 9.46
CA ASP A 197 -9.93 -25.83 9.81
C ASP A 197 -10.49 -24.53 9.21
N HIS A 198 -10.22 -23.42 9.87
CA HIS A 198 -10.57 -22.08 9.40
C HIS A 198 -10.04 -21.79 7.98
N PHE A 199 -10.85 -21.05 7.19
CA PHE A 199 -10.59 -20.69 5.80
C PHE A 199 -9.33 -19.82 5.55
N TRP A 200 -8.61 -19.38 6.60
CA TRP A 200 -7.40 -18.55 6.43
C TRP A 200 -6.31 -19.26 5.62
N LYS A 201 -6.21 -20.61 5.70
CA LYS A 201 -5.29 -21.41 4.87
C LYS A 201 -5.66 -21.41 3.38
N LEU A 202 -6.91 -21.06 3.07
CA LEU A 202 -7.42 -20.84 1.71
C LEU A 202 -7.28 -19.38 1.26
N GLY A 203 -6.59 -18.53 2.03
CA GLY A 203 -6.55 -17.08 1.79
C GLY A 203 -7.87 -16.38 2.13
N ASP A 204 -8.64 -16.98 3.06
CA ASP A 204 -9.98 -16.58 3.50
C ASP A 204 -11.09 -16.66 2.43
N LEU A 205 -12.32 -16.89 2.90
CA LEU A 205 -13.55 -16.94 2.11
C LEU A 205 -14.74 -16.60 3.02
N ARG A 206 -15.17 -15.35 3.02
CA ARG A 206 -16.27 -14.85 3.86
C ARG A 206 -17.62 -15.16 3.24
N ARG A 207 -17.79 -14.96 1.93
CA ARG A 207 -18.98 -15.35 1.15
C ARG A 207 -18.59 -16.11 -0.10
N VAL A 208 -19.44 -17.02 -0.58
CA VAL A 208 -19.23 -17.70 -1.88
C VAL A 208 -19.75 -16.92 -3.08
N TYR A 209 -20.44 -15.82 -2.84
CA TYR A 209 -21.06 -14.97 -3.86
C TYR A 209 -20.75 -13.50 -3.60
N TYR A 210 -20.95 -12.64 -4.61
CA TYR A 210 -20.73 -11.20 -4.48
C TYR A 210 -21.82 -10.56 -3.61
N SER A 211 -21.43 -9.87 -2.55
CA SER A 211 -22.36 -9.16 -1.66
C SER A 211 -21.98 -7.70 -1.55
N ILE A 212 -22.90 -6.79 -1.90
CA ILE A 212 -22.73 -5.36 -1.66
C ILE A 212 -23.05 -5.11 -0.18
N GLY A 213 -22.13 -4.47 0.54
CA GLY A 213 -22.34 -4.14 1.95
C GLY A 213 -23.57 -3.23 2.12
N THR A 214 -24.28 -3.36 3.23
CA THR A 214 -25.35 -2.40 3.60
C THR A 214 -24.77 -0.98 3.72
N PRO A 215 -25.55 0.09 3.44
CA PRO A 215 -25.08 1.48 3.44
C PRO A 215 -24.38 1.95 4.73
N ASP A 216 -24.62 1.27 5.86
CA ASP A 216 -23.99 1.57 7.16
C ASP A 216 -22.54 1.07 7.33
N ASP A 217 -22.04 0.23 6.42
CA ASP A 217 -20.60 -0.09 6.38
C ASP A 217 -19.91 0.95 5.49
N ASP A 218 -19.05 1.78 6.08
CA ASP A 218 -18.38 3.01 5.59
C ASP A 218 -17.66 2.92 4.22
N ASN A 219 -17.78 1.82 3.48
CA ASN A 219 -17.27 1.67 2.12
C ASN A 219 -18.16 0.84 1.16
N GLY A 220 -19.27 0.23 1.58
CA GLY A 220 -20.16 -0.54 0.67
C GLY A 220 -19.50 -1.68 -0.12
N ARG A 221 -18.30 -2.11 0.26
CA ARG A 221 -17.49 -3.11 -0.46
C ARG A 221 -17.83 -4.53 -0.05
N ASP A 222 -17.52 -5.46 -0.95
CA ASP A 222 -17.63 -6.89 -0.68
C ASP A 222 -16.71 -7.33 0.50
N PRO A 223 -17.16 -8.20 1.42
CA PRO A 223 -16.38 -8.68 2.56
C PRO A 223 -15.03 -9.34 2.22
N ASP A 224 -14.90 -9.83 0.99
CA ASP A 224 -13.71 -10.50 0.46
C ASP A 224 -12.90 -9.59 -0.50
N ALA A 225 -13.20 -8.29 -0.59
CA ALA A 225 -12.57 -7.37 -1.56
C ALA A 225 -11.03 -7.32 -1.50
N PHE A 226 -10.43 -7.68 -0.37
CA PHE A 226 -8.98 -7.70 -0.18
C PHE A 226 -8.41 -9.13 -0.03
N HIS A 227 -9.23 -10.16 -0.23
CA HIS A 227 -8.78 -11.55 -0.18
C HIS A 227 -8.29 -11.98 -1.55
N THR A 228 -6.98 -12.18 -1.66
CA THR A 228 -6.34 -12.71 -2.86
C THR A 228 -6.21 -14.23 -2.75
N GLY A 229 -7.17 -14.95 -2.19
CA GLY A 229 -7.09 -16.39 -1.89
C GLY A 229 -7.89 -17.27 -2.85
N ILE A 230 -8.72 -18.15 -2.29
CA ILE A 230 -9.67 -18.95 -3.08
C ILE A 230 -10.92 -18.14 -3.49
N ALA A 231 -11.18 -17.01 -2.82
CA ALA A 231 -12.42 -16.24 -2.97
C ALA A 231 -12.70 -15.76 -4.40
N PRO A 232 -11.75 -15.21 -5.18
CA PRO A 232 -12.02 -14.75 -6.54
C PRO A 232 -12.55 -15.85 -7.47
N ALA A 233 -11.95 -17.04 -7.46
CA ALA A 233 -12.41 -18.16 -8.28
C ALA A 233 -13.79 -18.66 -7.85
N VAL A 234 -14.05 -18.76 -6.54
CA VAL A 234 -15.32 -19.24 -6.00
C VAL A 234 -16.47 -18.28 -6.34
N LYS A 235 -16.25 -16.97 -6.15
CA LYS A 235 -17.28 -15.96 -6.44
C LYS A 235 -17.58 -15.83 -7.92
N LEU A 236 -16.55 -15.83 -8.77
CA LEU A 236 -16.76 -15.80 -10.22
C LEU A 236 -17.44 -17.09 -10.71
N LEU A 237 -17.09 -18.26 -10.18
CA LEU A 237 -17.79 -19.51 -10.48
C LEU A 237 -19.27 -19.41 -10.15
N PHE A 238 -19.60 -18.96 -8.94
CA PHE A 238 -20.99 -18.84 -8.50
C PHE A 238 -21.78 -17.87 -9.39
N ALA A 239 -21.21 -16.69 -9.68
CA ALA A 239 -21.84 -15.68 -10.53
C ALA A 239 -22.07 -16.20 -11.96
N VAL A 240 -21.10 -16.93 -12.55
CA VAL A 240 -21.27 -17.57 -13.86
C VAL A 240 -22.40 -18.61 -13.83
N VAL A 241 -22.51 -19.41 -12.77
CA VAL A 241 -23.61 -20.41 -12.63
C VAL A 241 -24.96 -19.74 -12.43
N GLU A 242 -25.06 -18.63 -11.69
CA GLU A 242 -26.28 -17.82 -11.61
C GLU A 242 -26.66 -17.27 -12.98
N ARG A 243 -25.70 -16.75 -13.74
CA ARG A 243 -25.95 -16.28 -15.10
C ARG A 243 -26.41 -17.41 -16.03
N ILE A 244 -25.87 -18.62 -15.88
CA ILE A 244 -26.37 -19.80 -16.60
C ILE A 244 -27.80 -20.12 -16.17
N ALA A 245 -28.16 -19.99 -14.89
CA ALA A 245 -29.52 -20.27 -14.41
C ALA A 245 -30.57 -19.33 -15.03
N GLU A 246 -30.23 -18.06 -15.21
CA GLU A 246 -31.09 -17.07 -15.88
C GLU A 246 -31.39 -17.43 -17.35
N ILE A 247 -30.46 -18.09 -18.03
CA ILE A 247 -30.59 -18.43 -19.46
C ILE A 247 -31.06 -19.88 -19.66
N SER A 248 -30.61 -20.81 -18.82
CA SER A 248 -30.79 -22.26 -18.94
C SER A 248 -30.72 -22.98 -17.59
N LEU A 249 -31.88 -23.10 -16.93
CA LEU A 249 -32.05 -23.86 -15.69
C LEU A 249 -31.47 -25.29 -15.72
N PRO A 250 -31.65 -26.11 -16.78
CA PRO A 250 -31.12 -27.47 -16.80
C PRO A 250 -29.59 -27.54 -16.69
N ASN A 251 -28.88 -26.58 -17.30
CA ASN A 251 -27.42 -26.55 -17.28
C ASN A 251 -26.90 -26.10 -15.90
N ALA A 252 -27.51 -25.07 -15.31
CA ALA A 252 -27.16 -24.65 -13.96
C ALA A 252 -27.41 -25.76 -12.92
N ARG A 253 -28.51 -26.53 -13.06
CA ARG A 253 -28.80 -27.67 -12.17
C ARG A 253 -27.70 -28.74 -12.16
N GLN A 254 -27.01 -28.96 -13.29
CA GLN A 254 -25.91 -29.93 -13.33
C GLN A 254 -24.75 -29.52 -12.41
N PHE A 255 -24.40 -28.23 -12.34
CA PHE A 255 -23.39 -27.73 -11.41
C PHE A 255 -23.84 -27.91 -9.96
N VAL A 256 -25.08 -27.53 -9.65
CA VAL A 256 -25.64 -27.65 -8.29
C VAL A 256 -25.68 -29.11 -7.83
N GLU A 257 -26.04 -30.05 -8.70
CA GLU A 257 -26.01 -31.48 -8.38
C GLU A 257 -24.60 -32.00 -8.10
N ARG A 258 -23.59 -31.53 -8.86
CA ARG A 258 -22.18 -31.86 -8.60
C ARG A 258 -21.72 -31.31 -7.24
N TRP A 259 -22.01 -30.05 -6.94
CA TRP A 259 -21.65 -29.45 -5.63
C TRP A 259 -22.27 -30.18 -4.45
N ARG A 260 -23.45 -30.80 -4.63
CA ARG A 260 -24.07 -31.63 -3.60
C ARG A 260 -23.36 -32.97 -3.39
N ALA A 261 -22.82 -33.55 -4.46
CA ALA A 261 -22.12 -34.82 -4.42
C ALA A 261 -20.70 -34.66 -3.84
N GLU A 262 -20.08 -33.51 -4.10
CA GLU A 262 -18.78 -33.13 -3.54
C GLU A 262 -18.87 -32.85 -2.04
N GLN A 263 -17.91 -33.38 -1.26
CA GLN A 263 -17.96 -33.34 0.21
C GLN A 263 -17.06 -32.26 0.84
N SER A 264 -16.64 -31.23 0.08
CA SER A 264 -15.84 -30.14 0.66
C SER A 264 -16.72 -29.06 1.29
N SER A 265 -16.16 -28.33 2.26
CA SER A 265 -16.84 -27.21 2.90
C SER A 265 -17.19 -26.08 1.92
N VAL A 266 -16.35 -25.83 0.91
CA VAL A 266 -16.62 -24.84 -0.16
C VAL A 266 -17.80 -25.26 -1.04
N HIS A 267 -17.84 -26.52 -1.51
CA HIS A 267 -18.96 -26.99 -2.34
C HIS A 267 -20.28 -27.04 -1.56
N THR A 268 -20.22 -27.39 -0.27
CA THR A 268 -21.39 -27.32 0.62
C THR A 268 -21.95 -25.89 0.70
N ARG A 269 -21.07 -24.88 0.77
CA ARG A 269 -21.47 -23.47 0.80
C ARG A 269 -22.01 -22.99 -0.55
N LEU A 270 -21.37 -23.37 -1.66
CA LEU A 270 -21.86 -23.10 -3.02
C LEU A 270 -23.24 -23.70 -3.25
N TRP A 271 -23.45 -24.96 -2.84
CA TRP A 271 -24.73 -25.64 -2.90
C TRP A 271 -25.77 -24.91 -2.04
N ALA A 272 -25.43 -24.53 -0.80
CA ALA A 272 -26.35 -23.83 0.08
C ALA A 272 -26.76 -22.45 -0.48
N ALA A 273 -25.82 -21.72 -1.08
CA ALA A 273 -26.10 -20.44 -1.75
C ALA A 273 -27.04 -20.63 -2.96
N ALA A 274 -26.79 -21.63 -3.81
CA ALA A 274 -27.63 -21.91 -4.98
C ALA A 274 -29.03 -22.42 -4.57
N ALA A 275 -29.11 -23.19 -3.48
CA ALA A 275 -30.37 -23.72 -2.96
C ALA A 275 -31.31 -22.64 -2.39
N ARG A 276 -30.88 -21.37 -2.29
CA ARG A 276 -31.77 -20.24 -2.02
C ARG A 276 -32.77 -20.01 -3.16
N ASN A 277 -32.42 -20.38 -4.38
CA ASN A 277 -33.32 -20.31 -5.53
C ASN A 277 -34.22 -21.56 -5.61
N PRO A 278 -35.55 -21.42 -5.47
CA PRO A 278 -36.48 -22.56 -5.54
C PRO A 278 -36.54 -23.24 -6.91
N GLU A 279 -36.13 -22.56 -7.99
CA GLU A 279 -36.09 -23.14 -9.34
C GLU A 279 -34.90 -24.09 -9.54
N LEU A 280 -33.83 -23.93 -8.78
CA LEU A 280 -32.63 -24.78 -8.86
C LEU A 280 -32.73 -26.00 -7.95
N VAL A 281 -33.29 -25.85 -6.74
CA VAL A 281 -33.34 -26.91 -5.72
C VAL A 281 -34.73 -27.05 -5.13
N MET A 282 -35.24 -28.28 -5.17
CA MET A 282 -36.58 -28.62 -4.67
C MET A 282 -36.65 -28.59 -3.14
N PRO A 283 -37.80 -28.20 -2.54
CA PRO A 283 -37.95 -28.12 -1.08
C PRO A 283 -37.60 -29.43 -0.35
N THR A 284 -37.93 -30.58 -0.93
CA THR A 284 -37.61 -31.89 -0.35
C THR A 284 -36.11 -32.13 -0.20
N GLN A 285 -35.29 -31.58 -1.09
CA GLN A 285 -33.84 -31.66 -1.02
C GLN A 285 -33.30 -30.72 0.07
N VAL A 286 -33.89 -29.54 0.24
CA VAL A 286 -33.56 -28.59 1.32
C VAL A 286 -33.90 -29.18 2.69
N ILE A 287 -35.09 -29.78 2.84
CA ILE A 287 -35.51 -30.48 4.07
C ILE A 287 -34.49 -31.56 4.44
N ALA A 288 -34.14 -32.43 3.48
CA ALA A 288 -33.19 -33.51 3.71
C ALA A 288 -31.79 -33.00 4.08
N PHE A 289 -31.36 -31.89 3.48
CA PHE A 289 -30.08 -31.26 3.81
C PHE A 289 -30.07 -30.71 5.24
N LEU A 290 -31.01 -29.81 5.58
CA LEU A 290 -31.07 -29.16 6.88
C LEU A 290 -31.26 -30.14 8.04
N ALA A 291 -31.98 -31.25 7.81
CA ALA A 291 -32.18 -32.30 8.81
C ALA A 291 -30.89 -33.07 9.13
N ASN A 292 -29.99 -33.23 8.16
CA ASN A 292 -28.76 -34.03 8.29
C ASN A 292 -27.53 -33.22 8.72
N LEU A 293 -27.64 -31.90 8.89
CA LEU A 293 -26.54 -31.06 9.36
C LEU A 293 -26.13 -31.40 10.80
N ASP A 294 -24.82 -31.53 11.03
CA ASP A 294 -24.27 -31.55 12.39
C ASP A 294 -24.40 -30.17 13.07
N ASP A 295 -24.03 -30.08 14.35
CA ASP A 295 -24.14 -28.82 15.08
C ASP A 295 -23.14 -27.75 14.61
N LEU A 296 -21.97 -28.13 14.08
CA LEU A 296 -20.98 -27.19 13.56
C LEU A 296 -21.51 -26.45 12.33
N HIS A 297 -21.97 -27.19 11.33
CA HIS A 297 -22.49 -26.64 10.08
C HIS A 297 -23.80 -25.88 10.30
N PHE A 298 -24.62 -26.31 11.27
CA PHE A 298 -25.90 -25.64 11.54
C PHE A 298 -25.74 -24.26 12.19
N TRP A 299 -24.76 -24.11 13.10
CA TRP A 299 -24.63 -22.92 13.97
C TRP A 299 -23.46 -21.99 13.63
N ASN A 300 -22.40 -22.48 12.99
CA ASN A 300 -21.19 -21.67 12.79
C ASN A 300 -21.33 -20.70 11.60
N LEU A 301 -21.89 -19.51 11.87
CA LEU A 301 -22.07 -18.46 10.87
C LEU A 301 -20.77 -17.94 10.26
N HIS A 302 -19.63 -18.09 10.93
CA HIS A 302 -18.35 -17.62 10.42
C HIS A 302 -17.74 -18.56 9.37
N ILE A 303 -18.09 -19.84 9.43
CA ILE A 303 -17.60 -20.87 8.51
C ILE A 303 -18.65 -21.17 7.44
N PHE A 304 -19.95 -21.19 7.80
CA PHE A 304 -21.06 -21.57 6.92
C PHE A 304 -22.21 -20.54 6.91
N PRO A 305 -21.97 -19.27 6.54
CA PRO A 305 -23.01 -18.24 6.52
C PRO A 305 -24.17 -18.58 5.57
N GLU A 306 -23.89 -19.19 4.43
CA GLU A 306 -24.90 -19.50 3.39
C GLU A 306 -25.94 -20.52 3.86
N ILE A 307 -25.59 -21.42 4.80
CA ILE A 307 -26.53 -22.38 5.39
C ILE A 307 -27.58 -21.65 6.23
N ALA A 308 -27.18 -20.61 6.95
CA ALA A 308 -28.09 -19.84 7.79
C ALA A 308 -29.06 -18.99 6.95
N GLU A 309 -28.56 -18.41 5.86
CA GLU A 309 -29.40 -17.72 4.87
C GLU A 309 -30.38 -18.68 4.18
N LEU A 310 -29.90 -19.84 3.71
CA LEU A 310 -30.73 -20.88 3.10
C LEU A 310 -31.89 -21.25 4.02
N ARG A 311 -31.58 -21.52 5.30
CA ARG A 311 -32.59 -21.87 6.30
C ARG A 311 -33.62 -20.77 6.47
N ALA A 312 -33.21 -19.50 6.46
CA ALA A 312 -34.13 -18.37 6.62
C ALA A 312 -35.02 -18.18 5.40
N ILE A 313 -34.42 -18.08 4.21
CA ILE A 313 -35.11 -17.81 2.94
C ILE A 313 -36.07 -18.94 2.56
N ARG A 314 -35.65 -20.21 2.74
CA ARG A 314 -36.46 -21.38 2.36
C ARG A 314 -37.33 -21.91 3.49
N PHE A 315 -37.42 -21.25 4.65
CA PHE A 315 -38.19 -21.76 5.80
C PHE A 315 -39.67 -21.99 5.47
N GLY A 316 -40.26 -21.06 4.70
CA GLY A 316 -41.66 -21.13 4.28
C GLY A 316 -41.98 -22.30 3.34
N ASP A 317 -40.98 -22.81 2.61
CA ASP A 317 -41.14 -23.92 1.66
C ASP A 317 -41.17 -25.30 2.35
N LEU A 318 -40.78 -25.35 3.63
CA LEU A 318 -40.71 -26.59 4.39
C LEU A 318 -42.10 -27.05 4.84
N ASP A 319 -42.32 -28.35 4.92
CA ASP A 319 -43.54 -28.87 5.53
C ASP A 319 -43.61 -28.53 7.03
N LEU A 320 -44.82 -28.52 7.58
CA LEU A 320 -45.08 -28.10 8.97
C LEU A 320 -44.29 -28.93 10.01
N GLN A 321 -44.04 -30.21 9.74
CA GLN A 321 -43.30 -31.07 10.66
C GLN A 321 -41.80 -30.72 10.65
N SER A 322 -41.26 -30.44 9.47
CA SER A 322 -39.89 -29.96 9.29
C SER A 322 -39.67 -28.58 9.92
N GLN A 323 -40.60 -27.64 9.72
CA GLN A 323 -40.56 -26.32 10.37
C GLN A 323 -40.52 -26.44 11.91
N LYS A 324 -41.38 -27.27 12.50
CA LYS A 324 -41.38 -27.53 13.95
C LYS A 324 -40.08 -28.16 14.44
N THR A 325 -39.51 -29.08 13.66
CA THR A 325 -38.26 -29.76 14.02
C THR A 325 -37.08 -28.78 14.03
N ILE A 326 -36.97 -27.94 13.00
CA ILE A 326 -35.92 -26.92 12.90
C ILE A 326 -36.12 -25.84 13.97
N ALA A 327 -37.35 -25.36 14.17
CA ALA A 327 -37.65 -24.37 15.21
C ALA A 327 -37.29 -24.89 16.61
N LYS A 328 -37.59 -26.16 16.91
CA LYS A 328 -37.16 -26.81 18.16
C LYS A 328 -35.64 -26.89 18.30
N ARG A 329 -34.92 -27.13 17.20
CA ARG A 329 -33.45 -27.13 17.19
C ARG A 329 -32.88 -25.72 17.45
N ILE A 330 -33.44 -24.69 16.82
CA ILE A 330 -33.05 -23.29 17.05
C ILE A 330 -33.30 -22.90 18.50
N HIS A 331 -34.48 -23.20 19.03
CA HIS A 331 -34.85 -22.89 20.42
C HIS A 331 -33.90 -23.54 21.45
N LYS A 332 -33.31 -24.71 21.14
CA LYS A 332 -32.33 -25.36 22.01
C LYS A 332 -30.99 -24.59 22.09
N GLY A 333 -30.66 -23.84 21.04
CA GLY A 333 -29.37 -23.17 20.88
C GLY A 333 -28.21 -24.14 20.61
N PRO A 334 -27.00 -23.62 20.33
CA PRO A 334 -25.82 -24.44 20.07
C PRO A 334 -25.34 -25.21 21.34
N PRO A 335 -24.64 -26.35 21.15
CA PRO A 335 -24.12 -27.16 22.25
C PRO A 335 -23.00 -26.46 23.05
N ARG A 336 -22.73 -26.93 24.28
CA ARG A 336 -21.86 -26.25 25.27
C ARG A 336 -20.38 -26.18 24.84
N ASN A 337 -19.97 -27.09 23.95
CA ASN A 337 -18.63 -27.19 23.40
C ASN A 337 -18.25 -26.03 22.45
N PHE A 338 -19.21 -25.17 22.05
CA PHE A 338 -18.93 -23.94 21.30
C PHE A 338 -18.24 -22.86 22.13
N TRP A 339 -18.22 -23.01 23.46
CA TRP A 339 -17.58 -22.06 24.37
C TRP A 339 -16.44 -22.70 25.15
N PRO A 340 -15.37 -21.94 25.49
CA PRO A 340 -14.31 -22.42 26.36
C PRO A 340 -14.84 -22.95 27.71
N LYS A 341 -14.12 -23.89 28.33
CA LYS A 341 -14.53 -24.51 29.60
C LYS A 341 -14.65 -23.51 30.76
N ARG A 342 -13.95 -22.37 30.69
CA ARG A 342 -13.86 -21.35 31.76
C ARG A 342 -14.95 -20.28 31.75
N VAL A 343 -15.84 -20.28 30.74
CA VAL A 343 -16.92 -19.29 30.65
C VAL A 343 -18.06 -19.64 31.62
N GLU A 344 -18.57 -18.63 32.33
CA GLU A 344 -19.65 -18.73 33.31
C GLU A 344 -20.95 -19.28 32.68
N PRO A 345 -21.68 -20.18 33.38
CA PRO A 345 -22.90 -20.79 32.83
C PRO A 345 -23.99 -19.79 32.42
N GLU A 346 -24.17 -18.69 33.17
CA GLU A 346 -25.16 -17.67 32.86
C GLU A 346 -24.86 -16.92 31.56
N LYS A 347 -23.58 -16.56 31.33
CA LYS A 347 -23.14 -15.94 30.06
C LYS A 347 -23.37 -16.86 28.86
N ILE A 348 -23.23 -18.18 29.05
CA ILE A 348 -23.50 -19.16 28.00
C ILE A 348 -25.00 -19.28 27.72
N LYS A 349 -25.83 -19.24 28.77
CA LYS A 349 -27.30 -19.25 28.62
C LYS A 349 -27.78 -18.00 27.88
N GLU A 350 -27.23 -16.85 28.20
CA GLU A 350 -27.48 -15.59 27.50
C GLU A 350 -27.04 -15.66 26.04
N ALA A 351 -25.81 -16.10 25.76
CA ALA A 351 -25.30 -16.26 24.40
C ALA A 351 -26.12 -17.26 23.56
N ARG A 352 -26.59 -18.37 24.16
CA ARG A 352 -27.53 -19.30 23.49
C ARG A 352 -28.85 -18.63 23.13
N THR A 353 -29.38 -17.83 24.05
CA THR A 353 -30.64 -17.11 23.83
C THR A 353 -30.46 -16.10 22.71
N TYR A 354 -29.38 -15.32 22.74
CA TYR A 354 -29.02 -14.37 21.68
C TYR A 354 -28.94 -15.05 20.31
N GLN A 355 -28.19 -16.16 20.20
CA GLN A 355 -28.06 -16.86 18.92
C GLN A 355 -29.40 -17.42 18.43
N ALA A 356 -30.22 -18.00 19.30
CA ALA A 356 -31.54 -18.51 18.93
C ALA A 356 -32.50 -17.40 18.46
N VAL A 357 -32.55 -16.27 19.19
CA VAL A 357 -33.36 -15.10 18.80
C VAL A 357 -32.88 -14.55 17.46
N ARG A 358 -31.57 -14.44 17.24
CA ARG A 358 -30.99 -14.01 15.97
C ARG A 358 -31.43 -14.90 14.81
N GLU A 359 -31.40 -16.22 14.97
CA GLU A 359 -31.82 -17.14 13.91
C GLU A 359 -33.32 -17.05 13.60
N PHE A 360 -34.18 -16.93 14.62
CA PHE A 360 -35.61 -16.72 14.41
C PHE A 360 -35.90 -15.38 13.73
N ARG A 361 -35.22 -14.32 14.17
CA ARG A 361 -35.35 -13.01 13.55
C ARG A 361 -34.90 -13.01 12.09
N ARG A 362 -33.85 -13.76 11.76
CA ARG A 362 -33.41 -13.94 10.36
C ARG A 362 -34.50 -14.59 9.50
N ILE A 363 -35.17 -15.62 10.03
CA ILE A 363 -36.29 -16.28 9.33
C ILE A 363 -37.43 -15.29 9.09
N GLU A 364 -37.83 -14.51 10.10
CA GLU A 364 -38.85 -13.47 9.92
C GLU A 364 -38.45 -12.39 8.92
N ALA A 365 -37.20 -11.91 9.01
CA ALA A 365 -36.67 -10.89 8.10
C ALA A 365 -36.65 -11.36 6.65
N ALA A 366 -36.54 -12.68 6.42
CA ALA A 366 -36.65 -13.29 5.10
C ALA A 366 -38.12 -13.56 4.66
N GLY A 367 -39.12 -13.21 5.49
CA GLY A 367 -40.54 -13.41 5.21
C GLY A 367 -41.10 -14.77 5.65
N GLY A 368 -40.34 -15.58 6.39
CA GLY A 368 -40.79 -16.88 6.90
C GLY A 368 -41.73 -16.76 8.11
N VAL A 369 -42.78 -17.59 8.14
CA VAL A 369 -43.73 -17.63 9.26
C VAL A 369 -43.28 -18.67 10.29
N LEU A 370 -42.99 -18.24 11.52
CA LEU A 370 -42.59 -19.13 12.60
C LEU A 370 -43.81 -19.84 13.22
N PRO A 371 -43.63 -21.06 13.78
CA PRO A 371 -44.64 -21.66 14.65
C PRO A 371 -44.98 -20.73 15.83
N LEU A 372 -46.28 -20.63 16.18
CA LEU A 372 -46.79 -19.70 17.20
C LEU A 372 -45.96 -19.69 18.50
N ASP A 373 -45.68 -20.87 19.06
CA ASP A 373 -44.89 -20.99 20.30
C ASP A 373 -43.47 -20.38 20.18
N SER A 374 -42.84 -20.48 19.00
CA SER A 374 -41.50 -19.94 18.75
C SER A 374 -41.54 -18.43 18.53
N GLN A 375 -42.61 -17.95 17.88
CA GLN A 375 -42.88 -16.53 17.66
C GLN A 375 -43.06 -15.78 18.98
N GLU A 376 -43.92 -16.29 19.86
CA GLU A 376 -44.16 -15.70 21.19
C GLU A 376 -42.90 -15.70 22.05
N TRP A 377 -42.12 -16.80 22.00
CA TRP A 377 -40.85 -16.91 22.72
C TRP A 377 -39.80 -15.90 22.21
N MET A 378 -39.66 -15.74 20.89
CA MET A 378 -38.73 -14.79 20.30
C MET A 378 -39.12 -13.35 20.67
N ASN A 379 -40.39 -12.97 20.50
CA ASN A 379 -40.88 -11.63 20.84
C ASN A 379 -40.63 -11.27 22.31
N SER A 380 -40.80 -12.24 23.21
CA SER A 380 -40.53 -12.06 24.65
C SER A 380 -39.05 -11.85 24.99
N ASN A 381 -38.13 -12.22 24.09
CA ASN A 381 -36.69 -12.07 24.29
C ASN A 381 -36.05 -11.00 23.40
N LEU A 382 -36.72 -10.53 22.34
CA LEU A 382 -36.16 -9.59 21.37
C LEU A 382 -35.81 -8.24 22.00
N SER A 383 -36.61 -7.75 22.95
CA SER A 383 -36.37 -6.50 23.68
C SER A 383 -35.09 -6.50 24.54
N ARG A 384 -34.48 -7.67 24.74
CA ARG A 384 -33.21 -7.81 25.46
C ARG A 384 -31.99 -7.55 24.56
N PHE A 385 -32.17 -7.56 23.24
CA PHE A 385 -31.09 -7.48 22.25
C PHE A 385 -31.45 -6.45 21.18
N ASN A 386 -31.16 -5.18 21.45
CA ASN A 386 -31.55 -4.06 20.58
C ASN A 386 -30.96 -4.17 19.17
N ASP A 387 -29.77 -4.75 19.02
CA ASP A 387 -29.10 -4.99 17.73
C ASP A 387 -29.85 -5.99 16.84
N LEU A 388 -30.75 -6.80 17.41
CA LEU A 388 -31.55 -7.77 16.66
C LEU A 388 -32.90 -7.20 16.18
N VAL A 389 -33.34 -6.05 16.70
CA VAL A 389 -34.68 -5.50 16.39
C VAL A 389 -34.81 -5.18 14.90
N ASP A 390 -33.87 -4.40 14.36
CA ASP A 390 -33.87 -3.97 12.95
C ASP A 390 -32.93 -4.82 12.07
N MET A 391 -32.65 -6.05 12.51
CA MET A 391 -31.73 -6.94 11.82
C MET A 391 -32.31 -7.47 10.50
N GLY A 392 -31.58 -7.26 9.39
CA GLY A 392 -31.84 -7.90 8.10
C GLY A 392 -31.35 -9.35 8.02
N VAL A 393 -31.54 -9.99 6.86
CA VAL A 393 -31.17 -11.41 6.65
C VAL A 393 -29.66 -11.65 6.85
N ASP A 394 -28.82 -10.70 6.46
CA ASP A 394 -27.36 -10.77 6.59
C ASP A 394 -26.82 -10.43 8.00
N GLY A 395 -27.70 -10.14 8.97
CA GLY A 395 -27.28 -9.75 10.31
C GLY A 395 -26.42 -10.79 11.01
N GLY A 396 -25.25 -10.38 11.48
CA GLY A 396 -24.29 -11.24 12.19
C GLY A 396 -23.48 -12.20 11.30
N LEU A 397 -23.58 -12.09 9.97
CA LEU A 397 -22.70 -12.79 9.04
C LEU A 397 -21.31 -12.12 8.98
N PRO A 398 -20.25 -12.81 8.50
CA PRO A 398 -18.91 -12.25 8.42
C PRO A 398 -18.86 -11.01 7.52
N LYS A 399 -18.40 -9.90 8.09
CA LYS A 399 -18.12 -8.64 7.37
C LYS A 399 -16.64 -8.52 7.01
N GLY A 400 -16.34 -7.63 6.07
CA GLY A 400 -14.96 -7.27 5.73
C GLY A 400 -14.25 -6.59 6.92
N PRO A 401 -12.91 -6.50 6.90
CA PRO A 401 -12.16 -5.82 7.95
C PRO A 401 -12.57 -4.34 8.02
N THR A 402 -13.20 -3.95 9.12
CA THR A 402 -13.51 -2.56 9.43
C THR A 402 -12.53 -2.05 10.48
N ALA A 403 -11.73 -1.05 10.13
CA ALA A 403 -11.03 -0.26 11.14
C ALA A 403 -12.08 0.62 11.82
N HIS A 404 -12.32 0.37 13.11
CA HIS A 404 -13.14 1.25 13.92
C HIS A 404 -12.24 1.90 14.95
N TRP A 405 -12.55 3.16 15.24
CA TRP A 405 -11.93 3.82 16.37
C TRP A 405 -12.46 3.18 17.65
N VAL A 406 -11.57 2.58 18.43
CA VAL A 406 -11.92 2.08 19.77
C VAL A 406 -11.98 3.29 20.67
N GLN A 407 -13.17 3.57 21.20
CA GLN A 407 -13.35 4.66 22.15
C GLN A 407 -12.44 4.44 23.36
N PRO A 408 -11.62 5.43 23.75
CA PRO A 408 -10.83 5.41 24.97
C PRO A 408 -11.73 5.05 26.15
N ASN A 409 -11.24 4.19 27.04
CA ASN A 409 -11.97 3.78 28.23
C ASN A 409 -11.23 4.29 29.48
N PRO A 410 -11.35 5.58 29.80
CA PRO A 410 -10.67 6.21 30.92
C PRO A 410 -11.10 5.58 32.25
N ASP A 411 -10.14 5.33 33.15
CA ASP A 411 -10.45 4.78 34.47
C ASP A 411 -10.87 5.88 35.44
N SER A 412 -12.19 6.01 35.66
CA SER A 412 -12.81 7.03 36.54
C SER A 412 -12.33 7.05 37.99
N LYS A 413 -11.58 6.04 38.46
CA LYS A 413 -11.05 6.05 39.84
C LYS A 413 -10.15 7.27 40.10
N TYR A 414 -9.49 7.80 39.07
CA TYR A 414 -8.58 8.95 39.19
C TYR A 414 -9.32 10.29 39.40
N ASP A 415 -10.61 10.37 39.04
CA ASP A 415 -11.45 11.56 39.22
C ASP A 415 -11.59 11.93 40.71
N SER A 416 -11.66 10.91 41.56
CA SER A 416 -11.81 11.05 43.01
C SER A 416 -10.52 11.40 43.76
N MET A 417 -9.36 11.31 43.08
CA MET A 417 -8.04 11.59 43.66
C MET A 417 -7.59 13.00 43.29
N THR A 418 -6.68 13.61 44.06
CA THR A 418 -6.10 14.92 43.74
C THR A 418 -4.64 14.99 44.18
N GLY A 419 -3.85 15.85 43.53
CA GLY A 419 -2.46 16.12 43.88
C GLY A 419 -1.56 14.88 43.84
N VAL A 420 -0.63 14.81 44.78
CA VAL A 420 0.36 13.72 44.89
C VAL A 420 -0.28 12.32 44.97
N THR A 421 -1.48 12.19 45.55
CA THR A 421 -2.18 10.90 45.62
C THR A 421 -2.61 10.40 44.25
N ARG A 422 -3.11 11.29 43.37
CA ARG A 422 -3.45 10.94 41.99
C ARG A 422 -2.19 10.55 41.22
N LEU A 423 -1.13 11.35 41.33
CA LEU A 423 0.15 11.09 40.66
C LEU A 423 0.73 9.72 41.03
N ARG A 424 0.74 9.34 42.32
CA ARG A 424 1.21 8.01 42.77
C ARG A 424 0.38 6.86 42.19
N ALA A 425 -0.94 7.03 42.10
CA ALA A 425 -1.81 6.01 41.53
C ALA A 425 -1.60 5.84 40.02
N LEU A 426 -1.44 6.95 39.29
CA LEU A 426 -1.12 6.95 37.87
C LEU A 426 0.25 6.34 37.60
N GLU A 427 1.27 6.74 38.36
CA GLU A 427 2.65 6.23 38.22
C GLU A 427 2.70 4.70 38.43
N ALA A 428 2.03 4.20 39.46
CA ALA A 428 1.96 2.76 39.74
C ALA A 428 1.23 2.00 38.62
N ALA A 429 0.17 2.57 38.03
CA ALA A 429 -0.54 1.94 36.92
C ALA A 429 0.30 1.93 35.63
N LEU A 430 0.98 3.04 35.32
CA LEU A 430 1.79 3.20 34.11
C LEU A 430 3.09 2.39 34.14
N LEU A 431 3.58 2.03 35.33
CA LEU A 431 4.72 1.11 35.51
C LEU A 431 4.40 -0.32 35.04
N THR A 432 3.12 -0.75 35.10
CA THR A 432 2.76 -2.13 34.73
C THR A 432 2.87 -2.36 33.22
N SER A 433 3.63 -3.39 32.83
CA SER A 433 3.86 -3.72 31.41
C SER A 433 2.56 -4.12 30.71
N ARG A 434 2.49 -3.85 29.40
CA ARG A 434 1.35 -4.12 28.52
C ARG A 434 1.17 -5.64 28.31
N ASP A 435 0.73 -6.35 29.34
CA ASP A 435 0.46 -7.79 29.28
C ASP A 435 -0.96 -8.04 28.75
N GLY A 436 -1.05 -8.34 27.44
CA GLY A 436 -2.18 -9.04 26.83
C GLY A 436 -3.33 -8.19 26.30
N TRP A 437 -4.16 -8.83 25.47
CA TRP A 437 -5.36 -8.32 24.81
C TRP A 437 -6.55 -8.12 25.77
N GLY A 438 -6.31 -7.57 26.96
CA GLY A 438 -7.32 -7.24 27.95
C GLY A 438 -7.20 -5.79 28.43
N HIS A 439 -8.26 -5.25 29.06
CA HIS A 439 -8.22 -3.94 29.71
C HIS A 439 -7.09 -3.92 30.76
N SER A 440 -5.97 -3.28 30.43
CA SER A 440 -4.84 -3.12 31.36
C SER A 440 -4.99 -1.83 32.16
N ALA A 441 -4.57 -1.85 33.42
CA ALA A 441 -4.56 -0.65 34.27
C ALA A 441 -3.76 0.50 33.63
N ALA A 442 -2.69 0.17 32.89
CA ALA A 442 -1.90 1.13 32.12
C ALA A 442 -2.69 1.76 30.96
N ALA A 443 -3.55 1.00 30.27
CA ALA A 443 -4.40 1.55 29.20
C ALA A 443 -5.46 2.50 29.77
N GLY A 444 -6.18 2.10 30.82
CA GLY A 444 -7.18 2.98 31.46
C GLY A 444 -6.57 4.25 32.07
N ALA A 445 -5.35 4.17 32.61
CA ALA A 445 -4.59 5.34 33.05
C ALA A 445 -4.17 6.25 31.89
N ASN A 446 -3.68 5.66 30.79
CA ASN A 446 -3.29 6.43 29.61
C ASN A 446 -4.48 7.14 28.98
N ASP A 447 -5.60 6.43 28.81
CA ASP A 447 -6.83 6.96 28.23
C ASP A 447 -7.37 8.12 29.08
N TRP A 448 -7.34 7.97 30.42
CA TRP A 448 -7.72 9.05 31.34
C TRP A 448 -6.83 10.29 31.19
N VAL A 449 -5.49 10.13 31.12
CA VAL A 449 -4.56 11.26 30.96
C VAL A 449 -4.71 11.95 29.59
N GLN A 450 -5.11 11.22 28.54
CA GLN A 450 -5.30 11.75 27.18
C GLN A 450 -6.51 12.67 27.05
N GLU A 451 -7.46 12.62 27.98
CA GLU A 451 -8.56 13.58 28.00
C GLU A 451 -8.06 14.98 28.33
N PHE A 452 -8.56 15.96 27.58
CA PHE A 452 -8.08 17.34 27.66
C PHE A 452 -8.18 17.91 29.09
N GLU A 453 -9.34 17.74 29.75
CA GLU A 453 -9.57 18.23 31.11
C GLU A 453 -8.63 17.57 32.12
N ASN A 454 -8.42 16.27 32.00
CA ASN A 454 -7.56 15.51 32.89
C ASN A 454 -6.09 15.85 32.71
N SER A 455 -5.65 16.17 31.49
CA SER A 455 -4.29 16.66 31.26
C SER A 455 -4.03 17.97 32.02
N GLN A 456 -5.02 18.86 32.15
CA GLN A 456 -4.92 20.09 32.95
C GLN A 456 -4.90 19.79 34.45
N LEU A 457 -5.66 18.79 34.89
CA LEU A 457 -5.62 18.33 36.28
C LEU A 457 -4.23 17.75 36.64
N VAL A 458 -3.64 16.96 35.75
CA VAL A 458 -2.28 16.42 35.91
C VAL A 458 -1.25 17.55 35.98
N LEU A 459 -1.39 18.60 35.15
CA LEU A 459 -0.55 19.79 35.23
C LEU A 459 -0.58 20.42 36.64
N GLY A 460 -1.78 20.67 37.19
CA GLY A 460 -1.93 21.23 38.54
C GLY A 460 -1.40 20.30 39.65
N ASP A 461 -1.55 18.98 39.47
CA ASP A 461 -1.03 18.00 40.42
C ASP A 461 0.51 17.96 40.42
N LEU A 462 1.14 18.01 39.23
CA LEU A 462 2.59 18.06 39.08
C LEU A 462 3.19 19.34 39.69
N GLU A 463 2.52 20.48 39.56
CA GLU A 463 2.93 21.73 40.21
C GLU A 463 2.83 21.67 41.73
N SER A 464 1.81 20.97 42.23
CA SER A 464 1.61 20.77 43.67
C SER A 464 2.57 19.75 44.26
N ALA A 465 3.16 18.89 43.42
CA ALA A 465 4.24 18.01 43.80
C ALA A 465 5.56 18.79 43.91
N GLY A 466 6.25 18.66 45.04
CA GLY A 466 7.57 19.28 45.21
C GLY A 466 8.54 18.87 44.09
N ASN A 467 9.49 19.75 43.77
CA ASN A 467 10.52 19.55 42.73
C ASN A 467 9.97 19.30 41.31
N GLY A 468 8.80 19.84 40.97
CA GLY A 468 8.21 19.72 39.63
C GLY A 468 7.76 18.29 39.27
N GLY A 469 7.47 17.45 40.27
CA GLY A 469 7.04 16.07 40.05
C GLY A 469 8.17 15.11 39.69
N ASP A 470 9.38 15.34 40.22
CA ASP A 470 10.57 14.51 39.97
C ASP A 470 10.37 13.01 40.25
N ASP A 471 9.49 12.66 41.19
CA ASP A 471 9.19 11.27 41.56
C ASP A 471 8.28 10.53 40.54
N PHE A 472 7.81 11.19 39.47
CA PHE A 472 6.76 10.68 38.57
C PHE A 472 7.17 10.60 37.08
N PRO A 473 8.23 9.87 36.71
CA PRO A 473 8.70 9.79 35.33
C PRO A 473 7.69 9.19 34.33
N PHE A 474 6.89 8.17 34.71
CA PHE A 474 5.95 7.55 33.78
C PHE A 474 4.73 8.45 33.52
N VAL A 475 4.27 9.18 34.53
CA VAL A 475 3.26 10.24 34.38
C VAL A 475 3.78 11.35 33.48
N TRP A 476 5.01 11.84 33.71
CA TRP A 476 5.64 12.85 32.83
C TRP A 476 5.71 12.39 31.37
N ASN A 477 6.06 11.12 31.15
CA ASN A 477 6.08 10.54 29.82
C ASN A 477 4.70 10.61 29.16
N ARG A 478 3.62 10.20 29.83
CA ARG A 478 2.27 10.22 29.25
C ARG A 478 1.69 11.62 29.10
N PHE A 479 1.92 12.48 30.10
CA PHE A 479 1.53 13.87 30.08
C PHE A 479 2.06 14.58 28.82
N GLY A 480 3.33 14.33 28.46
CA GLY A 480 3.93 14.97 27.29
C GLY A 480 3.29 14.61 25.94
N TRP A 481 2.60 13.47 25.84
CA TRP A 481 1.82 13.09 24.65
C TRP A 481 0.38 13.60 24.67
N ALA A 482 -0.20 13.75 25.86
CA ALA A 482 -1.59 14.15 26.04
C ALA A 482 -1.78 15.67 25.98
N HIS A 483 -0.87 16.40 26.62
CA HIS A 483 -0.97 17.84 26.78
C HIS A 483 -0.53 18.57 25.50
N SER A 484 -1.49 19.07 24.73
CA SER A 484 -1.26 19.68 23.40
C SER A 484 -1.81 21.13 23.33
N PRO A 485 -1.21 22.02 22.52
CA PRO A 485 -1.82 23.32 22.22
C PRO A 485 -3.02 23.20 21.28
N THR A 486 -3.09 22.13 20.47
CA THR A 486 -4.22 21.84 19.58
C THR A 486 -5.29 21.03 20.31
N ILE A 487 -6.53 21.53 20.31
CA ILE A 487 -7.70 20.82 20.85
C ILE A 487 -8.17 19.83 19.78
N LYS A 488 -8.22 18.53 20.10
CA LYS A 488 -8.63 17.48 19.16
C LYS A 488 -10.11 17.52 18.82
N ASP A 489 -10.93 18.12 19.67
CA ASP A 489 -12.38 18.25 19.49
C ASP A 489 -12.78 19.73 19.44
N GLY A 490 -13.36 20.17 18.33
CA GLY A 490 -13.72 21.58 18.04
C GLY A 490 -14.81 22.20 18.93
N ASN A 491 -14.99 21.76 20.18
CA ASN A 491 -16.14 22.09 21.01
C ASN A 491 -15.84 22.75 22.38
N SER A 492 -14.62 23.24 22.64
CA SER A 492 -14.42 24.13 23.80
C SER A 492 -13.74 25.44 23.40
N ILE A 493 -14.51 26.53 23.46
CA ILE A 493 -14.06 27.92 23.41
C ILE A 493 -13.42 28.27 24.77
N LEU A 494 -12.34 27.58 25.12
CA LEU A 494 -11.49 28.02 26.23
C LEU A 494 -10.41 28.91 25.64
N THR A 495 -10.51 30.21 25.87
CA THR A 495 -9.39 31.16 25.70
C THR A 495 -8.28 30.76 26.66
N ARG A 496 -7.40 29.85 26.23
CA ARG A 496 -6.19 29.46 26.95
C ARG A 496 -5.11 30.51 26.69
N ASP A 497 -4.43 30.90 27.76
CA ASP A 497 -3.13 31.55 27.63
C ASP A 497 -2.06 30.46 27.44
N LEU A 498 -1.87 30.07 26.17
CA LEU A 498 -0.92 29.03 25.80
C LEU A 498 0.51 29.37 26.22
N GLN A 499 0.86 30.67 26.28
CA GLN A 499 2.21 31.07 26.66
C GLN A 499 2.42 30.88 28.16
N ALA A 500 1.49 31.36 28.99
CA ALA A 500 1.55 31.16 30.44
C ALA A 500 1.53 29.66 30.82
N GLU A 501 0.76 28.86 30.09
CA GLU A 501 0.69 27.42 30.28
C GLU A 501 2.01 26.71 29.93
N ALA A 502 2.65 27.08 28.82
CA ALA A 502 3.96 26.57 28.46
C ALA A 502 5.03 26.96 29.50
N GLU A 503 4.99 28.19 30.03
CA GLU A 503 5.92 28.66 31.07
C GLU A 503 5.83 27.86 32.36
N ARG A 504 4.61 27.49 32.77
CA ARG A 504 4.37 26.60 33.93
C ARG A 504 5.06 25.25 33.76
N VAL A 505 4.84 24.60 32.61
CA VAL A 505 5.45 23.29 32.31
C VAL A 505 6.97 23.39 32.21
N LEU A 506 7.50 24.40 31.53
CA LEU A 506 8.95 24.63 31.40
C LEU A 506 9.62 24.89 32.74
N SER A 507 8.96 25.63 33.65
CA SER A 507 9.44 25.86 35.01
C SER A 507 9.60 24.56 35.79
N MET A 508 8.63 23.63 35.67
CA MET A 508 8.73 22.31 36.30
C MET A 508 9.83 21.46 35.65
N MET A 509 9.88 21.35 34.32
CA MET A 509 10.91 20.58 33.62
C MET A 509 12.34 21.07 33.97
N ASN A 510 12.49 22.37 34.23
CA ASN A 510 13.76 22.94 34.67
C ASN A 510 14.17 22.47 36.08
N GLN A 511 13.23 22.12 36.95
CA GLN A 511 13.47 21.62 38.32
C GLN A 511 13.68 20.10 38.41
N VAL A 512 13.02 19.32 37.53
CA VAL A 512 13.09 17.85 37.50
C VAL A 512 14.51 17.35 37.23
N THR A 513 14.93 16.24 37.83
CA THR A 513 16.27 15.67 37.66
C THR A 513 16.47 15.02 36.29
N GLU A 514 17.72 14.88 35.86
CA GLU A 514 18.06 14.20 34.61
C GLU A 514 17.61 12.74 34.58
N ASN A 515 17.56 12.07 35.74
CA ASN A 515 17.12 10.68 35.85
C ASN A 515 15.65 10.53 35.44
N THR A 516 14.79 11.41 35.96
CA THR A 516 13.36 11.40 35.64
C THR A 516 13.10 11.80 34.20
N LEU A 517 13.80 12.83 33.69
CA LEU A 517 13.72 13.24 32.28
C LEU A 517 14.19 12.12 31.33
N SER A 518 15.19 11.33 31.72
CA SER A 518 15.69 10.21 30.93
C SER A 518 14.64 9.10 30.74
N VAL A 519 13.88 8.78 31.80
CA VAL A 519 12.77 7.82 31.72
C VAL A 519 11.58 8.40 30.93
N ALA A 520 11.32 9.70 31.06
CA ALA A 520 10.21 10.40 30.40
C ALA A 520 10.54 10.95 28.99
N ILE A 521 11.71 10.63 28.44
CA ILE A 521 12.31 11.36 27.32
C ILE A 521 11.43 11.43 26.07
N GLU A 522 10.71 10.35 25.74
CA GLU A 522 9.84 10.30 24.55
C GLU A 522 8.66 11.28 24.64
N GLY A 523 8.00 11.32 25.80
CA GLY A 523 6.92 12.25 26.10
C GLY A 523 7.40 13.69 26.22
N VAL A 524 8.52 13.92 26.92
CA VAL A 524 9.09 15.27 27.07
C VAL A 524 9.48 15.85 25.71
N CYS A 525 10.15 15.08 24.85
CA CYS A 525 10.47 15.53 23.50
C CYS A 525 9.22 15.74 22.64
N SER A 526 8.18 14.91 22.81
CA SER A 526 6.90 15.10 22.11
C SER A 526 6.23 16.41 22.53
N TRP A 527 6.24 16.72 23.82
CA TRP A 527 5.68 17.96 24.35
C TRP A 527 6.43 19.17 23.82
N LEU A 528 7.77 19.16 23.89
CA LEU A 528 8.59 20.28 23.40
C LEU A 528 8.37 20.54 21.90
N ASP A 529 8.20 19.50 21.08
CA ASP A 529 7.91 19.65 19.65
C ASP A 529 6.47 20.09 19.35
N ALA A 530 5.49 19.59 20.10
CA ALA A 530 4.09 20.02 19.97
C ALA A 530 3.91 21.50 20.38
N TRP A 531 4.61 21.94 21.42
CA TRP A 531 4.59 23.30 21.97
C TRP A 531 5.73 24.19 21.45
N ARG A 532 6.42 23.79 20.38
CA ARG A 532 7.66 24.42 19.89
C ARG A 532 7.56 25.93 19.72
N THR A 533 6.42 26.46 19.27
CA THR A 533 6.22 27.90 19.10
C THR A 533 6.31 28.62 20.45
N GLN A 534 5.57 28.18 21.47
CA GLN A 534 5.60 28.77 22.81
C GLN A 534 6.94 28.56 23.52
N VAL A 535 7.55 27.38 23.32
CA VAL A 535 8.87 27.05 23.87
C VAL A 535 9.93 28.05 23.40
N VAL A 536 9.92 28.39 22.11
CA VAL A 536 10.87 29.33 21.52
C VAL A 536 10.75 30.75 22.09
N PHE A 537 9.54 31.20 22.44
CA PHE A 537 9.31 32.53 23.01
C PHE A 537 9.54 32.60 24.53
N SER A 538 9.72 31.46 25.21
CA SER A 538 9.96 31.43 26.66
C SER A 538 11.44 31.59 27.01
N ASN A 539 11.73 32.39 28.05
CA ASN A 539 13.08 32.49 28.62
C ASN A 539 13.62 31.15 29.18
N LEU A 540 12.73 30.21 29.51
CA LEU A 540 13.07 28.87 29.98
C LEU A 540 13.22 27.84 28.86
N GLY A 541 12.79 28.17 27.63
CA GLY A 541 12.79 27.24 26.51
C GLY A 541 14.18 26.71 26.17
N LEU A 542 15.17 27.61 26.03
CA LEU A 542 16.56 27.21 25.75
C LEU A 542 17.19 26.43 26.92
N PRO A 543 17.14 26.89 28.19
CA PRO A 543 17.65 26.11 29.32
C PRO A 543 17.10 24.68 29.37
N VAL A 544 15.78 24.51 29.20
CA VAL A 544 15.15 23.19 29.20
C VAL A 544 15.59 22.37 27.98
N TRP A 545 15.59 22.96 26.78
CA TRP A 545 16.06 22.27 25.58
C TRP A 545 17.51 21.78 25.72
N ALA A 546 18.41 22.62 26.25
CA ALA A 546 19.82 22.28 26.46
C ALA A 546 20.01 21.16 27.50
N LYS A 547 19.17 21.13 28.53
CA LYS A 547 19.13 20.07 29.55
C LYS A 547 18.62 18.74 28.99
N VAL A 548 17.58 18.77 28.13
CA VAL A 548 16.95 17.56 27.56
C VAL A 548 17.76 17.00 26.38
N TRP A 549 18.46 17.84 25.62
CA TRP A 549 19.24 17.45 24.44
C TRP A 549 20.17 16.24 24.65
N PRO A 550 21.09 16.22 25.64
CA PRO A 550 21.98 15.07 25.84
C PRO A 550 21.24 13.77 26.15
N LEU A 551 20.09 13.86 26.84
CA LEU A 551 19.24 12.69 27.14
C LEU A 551 18.56 12.17 25.88
N ALA A 552 18.06 13.05 25.02
CA ALA A 552 17.49 12.69 23.73
C ALA A 552 18.52 12.02 22.80
N VAL A 553 19.76 12.53 22.78
CA VAL A 553 20.89 11.92 22.04
C VAL A 553 21.19 10.51 22.57
N ALA A 554 21.27 10.33 23.89
CA ALA A 554 21.49 9.03 24.49
C ALA A 554 20.36 8.04 24.17
N ALA A 555 19.10 8.45 24.29
CA ALA A 555 17.93 7.62 23.99
C ALA A 555 17.89 7.20 22.51
N THR A 556 18.10 8.16 21.60
CA THR A 556 18.09 7.91 20.15
C THR A 556 19.25 7.00 19.72
N ASN A 557 20.45 7.18 20.30
CA ASN A 557 21.60 6.32 20.02
C ASN A 557 21.46 4.92 20.65
N LYS A 558 20.72 4.77 21.76
CA LYS A 558 20.47 3.45 22.39
C LYS A 558 19.55 2.57 21.56
N GLN A 559 18.59 3.15 20.82
CA GLN A 559 17.72 2.38 19.91
C GLN A 559 18.54 1.56 18.90
N THR A 560 19.71 2.05 18.48
CA THR A 560 20.66 1.35 17.60
C THR A 560 21.32 0.09 18.19
N ALA A 561 21.38 -0.06 19.52
CA ALA A 561 22.10 -1.17 20.17
C ALA A 561 21.30 -2.48 20.27
N HIS A 562 19.99 -2.42 20.07
CA HIS A 562 19.07 -3.57 20.19
C HIS A 562 18.49 -4.03 18.85
N THR A 563 18.79 -3.31 17.78
CA THR A 563 18.36 -3.60 16.41
C THR A 563 19.60 -3.92 15.58
N ASP A 564 19.58 -5.00 14.81
CA ASP A 564 20.54 -5.27 13.71
C ASP A 564 20.52 -4.16 12.61
N ASP A 565 19.86 -3.03 12.85
CA ASP A 565 19.81 -1.81 12.02
C ASP A 565 21.18 -1.19 11.71
N ALA A 566 22.24 -1.55 12.45
CA ALA A 566 23.60 -1.15 12.08
C ALA A 566 23.98 -1.66 10.66
N ASN A 567 23.37 -2.76 10.20
CA ASN A 567 23.55 -3.30 8.85
C ASN A 567 22.37 -3.03 7.89
N LEU A 568 21.34 -2.28 8.28
CA LEU A 568 20.25 -1.90 7.36
C LEU A 568 20.52 -0.57 6.64
N ASN A 569 21.49 0.23 7.09
CA ASN A 569 22.01 1.36 6.30
C ASN A 569 22.89 0.92 5.12
N ALA A 570 23.33 -0.35 5.08
CA ALA A 570 24.35 -0.84 4.13
C ALA A 570 24.15 -2.28 3.61
N LEU A 571 23.10 -3.02 4.01
CA LEU A 571 22.73 -4.19 3.24
C LEU A 571 22.16 -3.70 1.92
N VAL A 572 22.98 -3.85 0.87
CA VAL A 572 22.54 -4.02 -0.50
C VAL A 572 21.43 -5.08 -0.47
N ARG A 573 20.17 -4.64 -0.31
CA ARG A 573 19.04 -5.36 -0.86
C ARG A 573 19.35 -5.50 -2.34
N ASN A 574 19.02 -6.66 -2.90
CA ASN A 574 19.13 -6.93 -4.33
C ASN A 574 18.78 -5.66 -5.11
N ALA A 575 19.56 -5.29 -6.13
CA ALA A 575 19.48 -4.05 -6.91
C ALA A 575 18.16 -3.89 -7.73
N ASN A 576 17.07 -4.41 -7.18
CA ASN A 576 15.87 -4.96 -7.78
C ASN A 576 14.69 -4.93 -6.78
N ASP A 577 14.88 -4.51 -5.53
CA ASP A 577 13.81 -4.17 -4.59
C ASP A 577 13.56 -2.66 -4.74
N ASP A 578 12.44 -2.30 -5.37
CA ASP A 578 12.19 -0.95 -5.91
C ASP A 578 11.64 0.05 -4.87
N ASP A 579 11.30 -0.40 -3.67
CA ASP A 579 10.79 0.45 -2.59
C ASP A 579 11.93 1.13 -1.83
N GLU A 580 11.87 2.46 -1.67
CA GLU A 580 12.81 3.19 -0.81
C GLU A 580 12.67 2.70 0.63
N PRO A 581 13.74 2.21 1.27
CA PRO A 581 13.61 1.71 2.60
C PRO A 581 13.47 2.90 3.57
N MET A 582 12.41 2.86 4.38
CA MET A 582 12.04 3.88 5.36
C MET A 582 12.94 3.82 6.61
N ASP A 583 14.27 3.85 6.40
CA ASP A 583 15.23 3.35 7.39
C ASP A 583 15.69 4.40 8.42
N LEU A 584 15.55 5.70 8.10
CA LEU A 584 15.88 6.77 9.03
C LEU A 584 14.61 7.52 9.44
N ASP A 585 14.03 7.12 10.57
CA ASP A 585 13.03 7.92 11.26
C ASP A 585 13.66 9.22 11.78
N THR A 586 13.62 10.25 10.93
CA THR A 586 14.17 11.58 11.22
C THR A 586 13.20 12.50 11.93
N LEU A 587 11.95 12.07 12.14
CA LEU A 587 10.87 12.89 12.65
C LEU A 587 10.43 12.47 14.05
N ASN A 588 10.19 11.18 14.28
CA ASN A 588 9.53 10.73 15.51
C ASN A 588 10.50 10.37 16.63
N THR A 589 11.80 10.30 16.34
CA THR A 589 12.84 10.11 17.38
C THR A 589 12.93 11.32 18.31
N PRO A 590 13.38 11.14 19.58
CA PRO A 590 13.62 12.25 20.50
C PRO A 590 14.47 13.37 19.91
N VAL A 591 15.57 13.02 19.21
CA VAL A 591 16.42 13.99 18.51
C VAL A 591 15.70 14.66 17.34
N GLY A 592 14.95 13.91 16.53
CA GLY A 592 14.17 14.46 15.40
C GLY A 592 13.18 15.54 15.83
N LYS A 593 12.46 15.28 16.93
CA LYS A 593 11.54 16.21 17.59
C LYS A 593 12.25 17.48 18.10
N LEU A 594 13.37 17.33 18.82
CA LEU A 594 14.13 18.49 19.33
C LEU A 594 14.78 19.32 18.23
N VAL A 595 15.14 18.71 17.08
CA VAL A 595 15.54 19.43 15.88
C VAL A 595 14.36 20.23 15.30
N GLY A 596 13.13 19.70 15.41
CA GLY A 596 11.89 20.44 15.10
C GLY A 596 11.76 21.74 15.90
N VAL A 597 12.03 21.68 17.22
CA VAL A 597 12.06 22.87 18.09
C VAL A 597 13.11 23.88 17.65
N PHE A 598 14.33 23.42 17.33
CA PHE A 598 15.35 24.29 16.76
C PHE A 598 14.88 24.93 15.44
N ILE A 599 14.23 24.17 14.55
CA ILE A 599 13.74 24.69 13.27
C ILE A 599 12.72 25.81 13.46
N GLU A 600 11.82 25.66 14.44
CA GLU A 600 10.89 26.72 14.82
C GLU A 600 11.60 27.95 15.38
N ALA A 601 12.65 27.74 16.20
CA ALA A 601 13.41 28.81 16.82
C ALA A 601 13.99 29.79 15.81
N TRP A 602 14.66 29.28 14.77
CA TRP A 602 15.25 30.15 13.76
C TRP A 602 14.24 30.70 12.76
N ARG A 603 13.15 29.98 12.45
CA ARG A 603 12.06 30.50 11.60
C ARG A 603 11.37 31.70 12.23
N SER A 604 11.10 31.63 13.52
CA SER A 604 10.47 32.72 14.29
C SER A 604 11.35 33.97 14.36
N LEU A 605 12.67 33.80 14.15
CA LEU A 605 13.68 34.87 14.21
C LEU A 605 14.22 35.26 12.82
N ALA A 606 13.68 34.70 11.72
CA ALA A 606 14.25 34.74 10.38
C ALA A 606 14.35 36.14 9.71
N GLY A 607 13.93 37.20 10.41
CA GLY A 607 14.07 38.60 9.98
C GLY A 607 15.14 39.41 10.73
N ALA A 608 15.85 38.83 11.70
CA ALA A 608 16.94 39.50 12.40
C ALA A 608 18.24 39.46 11.58
N GLU A 609 18.93 40.61 11.42
CA GLU A 609 20.12 40.75 10.57
C GLU A 609 21.31 39.82 10.94
N VAL A 610 21.31 39.18 12.13
CA VAL A 610 22.42 38.31 12.57
C VAL A 610 21.94 37.06 13.34
N LEU A 611 21.20 36.18 12.66
CA LEU A 611 20.62 34.95 13.22
C LEU A 611 21.61 33.95 13.84
N PHE A 612 22.87 33.91 13.41
CA PHE A 612 23.89 33.02 13.98
C PHE A 612 25.08 33.81 14.52
N ALA A 613 24.86 35.04 15.02
CA ALA A 613 25.90 35.79 15.70
C ALA A 613 26.40 35.04 16.94
N GLU A 614 27.62 35.37 17.37
CA GLU A 614 28.12 34.93 18.68
C GLU A 614 27.18 35.41 19.79
N GLY A 615 26.88 34.52 20.75
CA GLY A 615 25.94 34.81 21.85
C GLY A 615 24.45 34.63 21.52
N THR A 616 24.08 34.28 20.29
CA THR A 616 22.67 34.01 19.93
C THR A 616 22.22 32.60 20.32
N ILE A 617 20.96 32.48 20.76
CA ILE A 617 20.32 31.21 21.13
C ILE A 617 20.36 30.20 19.99
N THR A 618 20.02 30.66 18.79
CA THR A 618 20.01 29.89 17.54
C THR A 618 21.38 29.34 17.18
N ARG A 619 22.48 30.10 17.40
CA ARG A 619 23.84 29.58 17.23
C ARG A 619 24.16 28.51 18.26
N THR A 620 23.86 28.73 19.53
CA THR A 620 24.09 27.75 20.60
C THR A 620 23.37 26.44 20.30
N MET A 621 22.09 26.48 19.93
CA MET A 621 21.32 25.27 19.58
C MET A 621 21.90 24.56 18.36
N ARG A 622 22.24 25.31 17.30
CA ARG A 622 22.84 24.76 16.07
C ARG A 622 24.16 24.05 16.35
N ASP A 623 25.07 24.70 17.05
CA ASP A 623 26.41 24.20 17.33
C ASP A 623 26.37 23.02 18.33
N THR A 624 25.43 23.06 19.27
CA THR A 624 25.13 21.90 20.16
C THR A 624 24.59 20.72 19.36
N ALA A 625 23.61 20.95 18.48
CA ALA A 625 22.97 19.88 17.72
C ALA A 625 23.95 19.18 16.76
N ILE A 626 24.76 19.95 16.03
CA ILE A 626 25.67 19.41 15.02
C ILE A 626 26.83 18.60 15.63
N SER A 627 27.16 18.86 16.90
CA SER A 627 28.18 18.13 17.66
C SER A 627 27.75 16.71 18.05
N ALA A 628 26.46 16.36 17.91
CA ALA A 628 25.98 15.02 18.21
C ALA A 628 26.64 13.96 17.32
N THR A 629 26.90 12.79 17.90
CA THR A 629 27.56 11.65 17.24
C THR A 629 26.59 10.46 17.11
N GLY A 630 26.96 9.48 16.28
CA GLY A 630 26.15 8.29 16.02
C GLY A 630 24.87 8.59 15.22
N ARG A 631 23.81 7.80 15.44
CA ARG A 631 22.51 7.93 14.76
C ARG A 631 21.91 9.33 14.94
N SER A 632 22.04 9.89 16.15
CA SER A 632 21.59 11.25 16.47
C SER A 632 22.26 12.30 15.58
N GLY A 633 23.59 12.22 15.44
CA GLY A 633 24.36 13.12 14.58
C GLY A 633 23.99 13.02 13.09
N LEU A 634 23.63 11.82 12.63
CA LEU A 634 23.17 11.59 11.27
C LEU A 634 21.77 12.21 11.04
N ILE A 635 20.84 12.03 11.98
CA ILE A 635 19.49 12.63 11.93
C ILE A 635 19.58 14.16 11.89
N VAL A 636 20.43 14.76 12.73
CA VAL A 636 20.64 16.22 12.72
C VAL A 636 21.12 16.70 11.36
N ARG A 637 22.18 16.08 10.81
CA ARG A 637 22.71 16.45 9.49
C ARG A 637 21.68 16.27 8.38
N HIS A 638 20.94 15.16 8.38
CA HIS A 638 19.87 14.90 7.43
C HIS A 638 18.83 16.04 7.48
N ARG A 639 18.30 16.35 8.66
CA ARG A 639 17.29 17.41 8.85
C ARG A 639 17.81 18.79 8.47
N PHE A 640 19.08 19.09 8.77
CA PHE A 640 19.69 20.37 8.39
C PHE A 640 19.91 20.48 6.89
N ILE A 641 20.27 19.38 6.20
CA ILE A 641 20.45 19.35 4.75
C ILE A 641 19.13 19.57 3.99
N GLU A 642 17.98 19.14 4.53
CA GLU A 642 16.68 19.52 3.96
C GLU A 642 16.55 21.06 3.84
N HIS A 643 17.11 21.80 4.80
CA HIS A 643 17.14 23.27 4.85
C HIS A 643 18.48 23.89 4.38
N LEU A 644 19.31 23.15 3.65
CA LEU A 644 20.64 23.58 3.20
C LEU A 644 20.72 25.00 2.57
N PRO A 645 19.80 25.41 1.66
CA PRO A 645 19.86 26.76 1.07
C PRO A 645 19.88 27.88 2.11
N TYR A 646 19.18 27.68 3.22
CA TYR A 646 19.11 28.67 4.28
C TYR A 646 20.41 28.78 5.07
N PHE A 647 21.03 27.64 5.43
CA PHE A 647 22.31 27.64 6.13
C PHE A 647 23.43 28.26 5.28
N LEU A 648 23.43 27.98 3.97
CA LEU A 648 24.38 28.60 3.04
C LEU A 648 24.23 30.12 2.94
N ARG A 649 22.99 30.63 3.02
CA ARG A 649 22.73 32.07 3.03
C ARG A 649 23.13 32.73 4.34
N SER A 650 22.90 32.04 5.46
CA SER A 650 23.03 32.63 6.80
C SER A 650 24.44 32.51 7.38
N ASP A 651 25.14 31.39 7.13
CA ASP A 651 26.49 31.13 7.60
C ASP A 651 27.18 30.12 6.66
N ARG A 652 27.67 30.64 5.53
CA ARG A 652 28.23 29.82 4.45
C ARG A 652 29.40 28.95 4.90
N HIS A 653 30.35 29.53 5.62
CA HIS A 653 31.55 28.81 6.06
C HIS A 653 31.18 27.64 6.99
N TRP A 654 30.28 27.87 7.94
CA TRP A 654 29.80 26.81 8.83
C TRP A 654 29.09 25.69 8.06
N ALA A 655 28.24 26.03 7.10
CA ALA A 655 27.50 25.05 6.29
C ALA A 655 28.44 24.20 5.43
N GLU A 656 29.48 24.81 4.85
CA GLU A 656 30.50 24.12 4.06
C GLU A 656 31.25 23.09 4.91
N VAL A 657 31.66 23.45 6.13
CA VAL A 657 32.39 22.55 7.03
C VAL A 657 31.49 21.43 7.57
N ASN A 658 30.27 21.74 8.00
CA ASN A 658 29.46 20.82 8.80
C ASN A 658 28.40 20.04 8.02
N LEU A 659 27.95 20.54 6.86
CA LEU A 659 26.90 19.91 6.06
C LEU A 659 27.42 19.46 4.70
N ILE A 660 28.16 20.31 3.98
CA ILE A 660 28.69 19.96 2.65
C ILE A 660 29.83 18.95 2.78
N SER A 661 30.82 19.21 3.62
CA SER A 661 31.99 18.32 3.70
C SER A 661 31.60 16.87 4.07
N PRO A 662 30.71 16.61 5.06
CA PRO A 662 30.23 15.25 5.33
C PRO A 662 29.38 14.65 4.21
N LEU A 663 28.59 15.45 3.50
CA LEU A 663 27.80 15.00 2.36
C LEU A 663 28.69 14.49 1.20
N LEU A 664 29.87 15.10 1.01
CA LEU A 664 30.83 14.75 -0.03
C LEU A 664 31.71 13.55 0.34
N ILE A 665 31.72 13.09 1.60
CA ILE A 665 32.43 11.86 1.98
C ILE A 665 31.75 10.70 1.27
N ASN A 666 32.52 9.86 0.56
CA ASN A 666 31.96 8.74 -0.18
C ASN A 666 31.87 7.46 0.69
N ASP A 667 31.13 7.55 1.79
CA ASP A 667 30.89 6.43 2.70
C ASP A 667 29.38 6.14 2.86
N ASP A 668 29.04 5.12 3.65
CA ASP A 668 27.65 4.70 3.87
C ASP A 668 26.84 5.74 4.67
N THR A 669 27.51 6.62 5.43
CA THR A 669 26.83 7.70 6.16
C THR A 669 26.36 8.82 5.25
N SER A 670 26.98 8.97 4.07
CA SER A 670 26.57 9.95 3.06
C SER A 670 25.26 9.60 2.37
N VAL A 671 24.89 8.31 2.29
CA VAL A 671 23.71 7.85 1.53
C VAL A 671 22.41 8.45 2.10
N PRO A 672 22.13 8.38 3.41
CA PRO A 672 20.97 9.06 3.99
C PRO A 672 21.01 10.59 3.82
N LEU A 673 22.20 11.21 3.80
CA LEU A 673 22.33 12.65 3.58
C LEU A 673 21.96 13.05 2.15
N TRP A 674 22.33 12.24 1.15
CA TRP A 674 21.92 12.43 -0.23
C TRP A 674 20.42 12.24 -0.44
N ARG A 675 19.78 11.33 0.30
CA ARG A 675 18.31 11.23 0.36
C ARG A 675 17.69 12.51 0.90
N ALA A 676 18.29 13.13 1.92
CA ALA A 676 17.86 14.44 2.42
C ALA A 676 18.00 15.57 1.38
N VAL A 677 19.04 15.53 0.54
CA VAL A 677 19.18 16.44 -0.61
C VAL A 677 18.00 16.26 -1.55
N ALA A 678 17.65 15.01 -1.87
CA ALA A 678 16.60 14.64 -2.81
C ALA A 678 15.16 14.94 -2.33
N ARG A 679 14.92 15.11 -1.02
CA ARG A 679 13.58 15.46 -0.49
C ARG A 679 13.05 16.83 -0.94
N ARG A 680 13.90 17.70 -1.50
CA ARG A 680 13.49 19.02 -2.00
C ARG A 680 14.19 19.34 -3.31
N THR A 681 13.47 19.96 -4.24
CA THR A 681 14.07 20.53 -5.44
C THR A 681 15.13 21.56 -5.06
N ARG A 682 16.32 21.40 -5.63
CA ARG A 682 17.47 22.30 -5.38
C ARG A 682 17.64 23.26 -6.55
N TYR A 683 17.91 24.52 -6.22
CA TYR A 683 18.04 25.62 -7.18
C TYR A 683 19.49 26.16 -7.23
N SER A 684 19.72 27.15 -8.09
CA SER A 684 21.04 27.62 -8.54
C SER A 684 22.09 27.74 -7.42
N ASP A 685 21.78 28.41 -6.30
CA ASP A 685 22.78 28.67 -5.25
C ASP A 685 23.34 27.40 -4.60
N VAL A 686 22.49 26.39 -4.39
CA VAL A 686 22.92 25.10 -3.85
C VAL A 686 23.62 24.28 -4.93
N LEU A 687 23.09 24.29 -6.15
CA LEU A 687 23.63 23.52 -7.25
C LEU A 687 25.02 23.99 -7.71
N LYS A 688 25.35 25.28 -7.54
CA LYS A 688 26.72 25.79 -7.75
C LYS A 688 27.75 25.13 -6.82
N ILE A 689 27.32 24.62 -5.66
CA ILE A 689 28.19 24.02 -4.65
C ILE A 689 28.24 22.51 -4.81
N ILE A 690 27.08 21.84 -4.83
CA ILE A 690 26.99 20.36 -4.82
C ILE A 690 26.55 19.74 -6.15
N GLY A 691 26.22 20.54 -7.16
CA GLY A 691 25.62 20.05 -8.41
C GLY A 691 26.54 19.12 -9.20
N ASN A 692 27.86 19.33 -9.14
CA ASN A 692 28.82 18.40 -9.74
C ASN A 692 28.78 17.01 -9.08
N GLU A 693 28.56 16.95 -7.77
CA GLU A 693 28.44 15.69 -7.05
C GLU A 693 27.05 15.07 -7.28
N ILE A 694 25.99 15.87 -7.41
CA ILE A 694 24.66 15.37 -7.81
C ILE A 694 24.74 14.61 -9.15
N VAL A 695 25.51 15.11 -10.12
CA VAL A 695 25.75 14.43 -11.41
C VAL A 695 26.34 13.02 -11.20
N VAL A 696 27.26 12.87 -10.25
CA VAL A 696 27.85 11.56 -9.91
C VAL A 696 26.81 10.69 -9.20
N ARG A 697 26.13 11.23 -8.19
CA ARG A 697 25.18 10.52 -7.32
C ARG A 697 23.88 10.13 -8.02
N ALA A 698 23.50 10.81 -9.10
CA ALA A 698 22.39 10.40 -9.95
C ALA A 698 22.56 8.97 -10.54
N ASN A 699 23.80 8.48 -10.62
CA ASN A 699 24.13 7.12 -11.07
C ASN A 699 24.50 6.16 -9.92
N ASP A 700 24.47 6.63 -8.66
CA ASP A 700 24.84 5.82 -7.49
C ASP A 700 23.70 4.87 -7.10
N ARG A 701 23.88 3.58 -7.37
CA ARG A 701 22.89 2.53 -7.09
C ARG A 701 22.63 2.27 -5.60
N ARG A 702 23.41 2.88 -4.69
CA ARG A 702 23.10 2.87 -3.25
C ARG A 702 21.92 3.79 -2.91
N LEU A 703 21.58 4.74 -3.80
CA LEU A 703 20.40 5.58 -3.68
C LEU A 703 19.19 4.90 -4.35
N GLY A 704 18.05 4.99 -3.66
CA GLY A 704 16.77 4.54 -4.17
C GLY A 704 16.37 5.27 -5.46
N ARG A 705 15.36 4.71 -6.14
CA ARG A 705 14.88 5.22 -7.41
C ARG A 705 14.38 6.66 -7.30
N GLU A 706 13.55 6.94 -6.29
CA GLU A 706 12.94 8.26 -6.11
C GLU A 706 13.99 9.34 -5.79
N ALA A 707 14.95 9.02 -4.92
CA ALA A 707 16.05 9.92 -4.61
C ALA A 707 16.85 10.28 -5.89
N ARG A 708 17.22 9.28 -6.71
CA ARG A 708 17.93 9.53 -7.98
C ARG A 708 17.07 10.35 -8.95
N GLN A 709 15.77 10.05 -9.05
CA GLN A 709 14.83 10.82 -9.88
C GLN A 709 14.74 12.29 -9.47
N SER A 710 14.61 12.58 -8.18
CA SER A 710 14.52 13.96 -7.66
C SER A 710 15.84 14.75 -7.82
N LEU A 711 16.99 14.08 -7.66
CA LEU A 711 18.30 14.67 -7.93
C LEU A 711 18.44 15.07 -9.41
N VAL A 712 18.05 14.20 -10.33
CA VAL A 712 18.06 14.49 -11.78
C VAL A 712 17.06 15.59 -12.12
N PHE A 713 15.86 15.54 -11.54
CA PHE A 713 14.85 16.58 -11.70
C PHE A 713 15.40 17.97 -11.36
N SER A 714 16.09 18.11 -10.22
CA SER A 714 16.69 19.39 -9.81
C SER A 714 17.68 19.95 -10.83
N LEU A 715 18.52 19.10 -11.43
CA LEU A 715 19.50 19.53 -12.44
C LEU A 715 18.84 19.93 -13.77
N VAL A 716 17.83 19.18 -14.22
CA VAL A 716 17.09 19.48 -15.45
C VAL A 716 16.33 20.79 -15.32
N ILE A 717 15.62 20.99 -14.20
CA ILE A 717 14.87 22.22 -13.94
C ILE A 717 15.82 23.43 -13.85
N GLU A 718 16.98 23.30 -13.20
CA GLU A 718 17.95 24.40 -13.14
C GLU A 718 18.49 24.81 -14.52
N SER A 719 18.79 23.84 -15.38
CA SER A 719 19.25 24.08 -16.76
C SER A 719 18.15 24.74 -17.61
N LEU A 720 16.89 24.31 -17.48
CA LEU A 720 15.76 24.95 -18.15
C LEU A 720 15.57 26.41 -17.69
N HIS A 721 15.68 26.68 -16.39
CA HIS A 721 15.69 28.04 -15.85
C HIS A 721 16.85 28.87 -16.41
N SER A 722 18.05 28.30 -16.55
CA SER A 722 19.21 29.03 -17.06
C SER A 722 19.00 29.49 -18.51
N PHE A 723 18.37 28.66 -19.35
CA PHE A 723 17.97 29.07 -20.71
C PHE A 723 16.87 30.13 -20.70
N ARG A 724 15.83 29.96 -19.87
CA ARG A 724 14.74 30.95 -19.74
C ARG A 724 15.25 32.34 -19.35
N GLU A 725 16.20 32.37 -18.43
CA GLU A 725 16.75 33.59 -17.82
C GLU A 725 17.99 34.12 -18.56
N GLU A 726 18.41 33.47 -19.66
CA GLU A 726 19.60 33.81 -20.44
C GLU A 726 20.88 33.94 -19.59
N ARG A 727 21.07 33.00 -18.64
CA ARG A 727 22.21 32.97 -17.72
C ARG A 727 23.01 31.68 -17.84
N GLU A 728 24.24 31.72 -17.35
CA GLU A 728 25.05 30.51 -17.17
C GLU A 728 24.38 29.51 -16.19
N PRO A 729 24.35 28.21 -16.52
CA PRO A 729 23.79 27.19 -15.65
C PRO A 729 24.68 26.95 -14.42
N ALA A 730 24.08 26.56 -13.30
CA ALA A 730 24.79 26.24 -12.06
C ALA A 730 25.71 25.02 -12.23
N VAL A 731 25.31 24.07 -13.07
CA VAL A 731 26.10 22.93 -13.49
C VAL A 731 26.25 22.99 -15.00
N SER A 732 27.47 22.82 -15.52
CA SER A 732 27.70 22.97 -16.95
C SER A 732 26.87 21.97 -17.77
N ASN A 733 26.22 22.46 -18.82
CA ASN A 733 25.40 21.65 -19.72
C ASN A 733 26.10 20.38 -20.25
N PRO A 734 27.41 20.38 -20.59
CA PRO A 734 28.12 19.16 -20.98
C PRO A 734 28.13 18.07 -19.88
N LYS A 735 28.15 18.44 -18.60
CA LYS A 735 28.07 17.47 -17.50
C LYS A 735 26.67 16.89 -17.36
N ILE A 736 25.64 17.72 -17.51
CA ILE A 736 24.24 17.26 -17.51
C ILE A 736 24.00 16.31 -18.68
N LEU A 737 24.48 16.64 -19.88
CA LEU A 737 24.44 15.75 -21.05
C LEU A 737 25.10 14.40 -20.74
N GLN A 738 26.30 14.40 -20.18
CA GLN A 738 27.01 13.16 -19.86
C GLN A 738 26.31 12.35 -18.76
N MET A 739 25.69 13.01 -17.79
CA MET A 739 24.84 12.37 -16.78
C MET A 739 23.67 11.64 -17.46
N LEU A 740 22.89 12.36 -18.28
CA LEU A 740 21.71 11.83 -18.97
C LEU A 740 22.04 10.64 -19.88
N ARG A 741 23.24 10.62 -20.47
CA ARG A 741 23.75 9.46 -21.23
C ARG A 741 23.92 8.21 -20.36
N ASN A 742 24.37 8.37 -19.12
CA ASN A 742 24.73 7.26 -18.24
C ASN A 742 23.56 6.74 -17.39
N LEU A 743 22.45 7.48 -17.29
CA LEU A 743 21.28 7.07 -16.48
C LEU A 743 20.64 5.77 -16.97
N ASP A 744 19.96 5.06 -16.07
CA ASP A 744 19.03 3.99 -16.44
C ASP A 744 17.82 4.58 -17.19
N ASP A 745 17.14 3.75 -17.99
CA ASP A 745 16.08 4.24 -18.90
C ASP A 745 14.92 4.94 -18.17
N GLU A 746 14.47 4.38 -17.07
CA GLU A 746 13.36 4.91 -16.28
C GLU A 746 13.66 6.28 -15.67
N ILE A 747 14.89 6.48 -15.16
CA ILE A 747 15.31 7.77 -14.59
C ILE A 747 15.43 8.80 -15.72
N ARG A 748 15.94 8.39 -16.90
CA ARG A 748 15.97 9.26 -18.09
C ARG A 748 14.56 9.63 -18.55
N ALA A 749 13.59 8.72 -18.53
CA ALA A 749 12.20 9.01 -18.83
C ALA A 749 11.60 10.02 -17.83
N THR A 750 11.96 9.91 -16.54
CA THR A 750 11.56 10.89 -15.51
C THR A 750 12.17 12.27 -15.78
N ALA A 751 13.44 12.31 -16.20
CA ALA A 751 14.11 13.54 -16.62
C ALA A 751 13.42 14.20 -17.83
N ALA A 752 12.96 13.41 -18.79
CA ALA A 752 12.18 13.89 -19.94
C ALA A 752 10.83 14.46 -19.49
N ASN A 753 10.16 13.78 -18.56
CA ASN A 753 8.88 14.24 -18.00
C ASN A 753 9.01 15.57 -17.23
N ALA A 754 10.15 15.81 -16.57
CA ALA A 754 10.43 17.10 -15.92
C ALA A 754 10.35 18.29 -16.89
N VAL A 755 10.69 18.08 -18.17
CA VAL A 755 10.66 19.13 -19.20
C VAL A 755 9.22 19.58 -19.49
N GLN A 756 8.26 18.65 -19.61
CA GLN A 756 6.86 19.03 -19.83
C GLN A 756 6.22 19.62 -18.56
N GLN A 757 6.60 19.11 -17.38
CA GLN A 757 6.14 19.62 -16.09
C GLN A 757 6.56 21.09 -15.90
N PHE A 758 7.80 21.44 -16.26
CA PHE A 758 8.31 22.81 -16.23
C PHE A 758 7.42 23.79 -17.03
N VAL A 759 7.01 23.41 -18.24
CA VAL A 759 6.16 24.26 -19.08
C VAL A 759 4.78 24.44 -18.44
N ARG A 760 4.15 23.34 -18.00
CA ARG A 760 2.80 23.36 -17.42
C ARG A 760 2.70 24.14 -16.13
N GLU A 761 3.64 23.95 -15.20
CA GLU A 761 3.60 24.62 -13.90
C GLU A 761 3.86 26.12 -14.01
N LEU A 762 4.81 26.52 -14.88
CA LEU A 762 5.13 27.94 -15.06
C LEU A 762 4.10 28.69 -15.90
N SER A 763 3.41 28.04 -16.83
CA SER A 763 2.32 28.67 -17.58
C SER A 763 1.03 28.80 -16.75
N ALA A 764 0.81 27.90 -15.78
CA ALA A 764 -0.35 27.93 -14.88
C ALA A 764 -0.21 28.95 -13.73
N ASN A 765 1.02 29.23 -13.28
CA ASN A 765 1.28 30.14 -12.15
C ASN A 765 1.13 31.61 -12.55
N LYS A 766 -0.10 32.12 -12.55
CA LYS A 766 -0.40 33.56 -12.60
C LYS A 766 -0.15 34.19 -11.23
N SER A 767 1.11 34.47 -10.88
CA SER A 767 1.42 35.31 -9.72
C SER A 767 0.93 36.74 -9.96
N ASP A 768 0.30 37.36 -8.95
CA ASP A 768 -0.38 38.67 -9.03
C ASP A 768 0.49 39.88 -9.46
N GLU A 769 1.80 39.72 -9.67
CA GLU A 769 2.72 40.83 -9.97
C GLU A 769 3.46 40.74 -11.32
N ILE A 770 3.42 39.61 -12.06
CA ILE A 770 4.05 39.47 -13.40
C ILE A 770 3.17 38.58 -14.28
N GLU A 771 2.81 39.04 -15.49
CA GLU A 771 2.16 38.20 -16.51
C GLU A 771 3.00 36.93 -16.72
N ALA A 772 2.43 35.78 -16.36
CA ALA A 772 3.11 34.49 -16.52
C ALA A 772 3.43 34.27 -18.01
N PRO A 773 4.66 33.88 -18.36
CA PRO A 773 5.02 33.63 -19.76
C PRO A 773 4.15 32.49 -20.32
N GLY A 774 3.63 32.68 -21.53
CA GLY A 774 2.80 31.67 -22.19
C GLY A 774 3.58 30.37 -22.45
N ALA A 775 2.87 29.24 -22.50
CA ALA A 775 3.49 27.92 -22.69
C ALA A 775 4.36 27.83 -23.96
N ALA A 776 3.90 28.43 -25.05
CA ALA A 776 4.65 28.50 -26.31
C ALA A 776 5.94 29.33 -26.19
N GLU A 777 5.94 30.40 -25.39
CA GLU A 777 7.13 31.21 -25.15
C GLU A 777 8.16 30.45 -24.31
N LEU A 778 7.71 29.79 -23.23
CA LEU A 778 8.55 28.94 -22.39
C LEU A 778 9.21 27.83 -23.21
N PHE A 779 8.45 27.19 -24.11
CA PHE A 779 8.99 26.18 -25.00
C PHE A 779 10.13 26.74 -25.88
N ARG A 780 9.89 27.87 -26.56
CA ARG A 780 10.86 28.47 -27.50
C ARG A 780 12.12 28.97 -26.80
N LYS A 781 11.98 29.59 -25.63
CA LYS A 781 13.10 30.20 -24.90
C LYS A 781 13.91 29.20 -24.08
N ALA A 782 13.27 28.18 -23.50
CA ALA A 782 13.95 27.27 -22.56
C ALA A 782 14.07 25.84 -23.10
N VAL A 783 12.93 25.24 -23.47
CA VAL A 783 12.87 23.80 -23.78
C VAL A 783 13.55 23.47 -25.10
N ALA A 784 13.26 24.21 -26.17
CA ALA A 784 13.85 23.94 -27.49
C ALA A 784 15.39 24.08 -27.49
N PRO A 785 16.00 25.11 -26.88
CA PRO A 785 17.44 25.19 -26.70
C PRO A 785 18.00 24.04 -25.86
N PHE A 786 17.35 23.68 -24.74
CA PHE A 786 17.77 22.59 -23.87
C PHE A 786 17.81 21.24 -24.62
N LEU A 787 16.75 20.90 -25.36
CA LEU A 787 16.68 19.66 -26.14
C LEU A 787 17.71 19.63 -27.28
N LYS A 788 18.09 20.79 -27.83
CA LYS A 788 19.10 20.90 -28.89
C LYS A 788 20.54 20.83 -28.38
N GLN A 789 20.80 21.36 -27.19
CA GLN A 789 22.17 21.59 -26.68
C GLN A 789 22.57 20.65 -25.53
N VAL A 790 21.62 20.12 -24.78
CA VAL A 790 21.87 19.40 -23.51
C VAL A 790 21.33 17.98 -23.53
N TRP A 791 20.18 17.74 -24.17
CA TRP A 791 19.60 16.40 -24.22
C TRP A 791 20.41 15.46 -25.13
N PRO A 792 20.65 14.19 -24.74
CA PRO A 792 21.39 13.23 -25.56
C PRO A 792 20.74 12.99 -26.94
N SER A 793 21.52 13.10 -28.01
CA SER A 793 21.04 12.94 -29.39
C SER A 793 21.26 11.56 -29.99
N GLU A 794 21.86 10.64 -29.24
CA GLU A 794 22.15 9.27 -29.69
C GLU A 794 20.86 8.47 -29.85
N ARG A 795 20.68 7.81 -31.01
CA ARG A 795 19.51 6.97 -31.27
C ARG A 795 19.33 5.81 -30.30
N SER A 796 20.43 5.29 -29.72
CA SER A 796 20.37 4.22 -28.72
C SER A 796 19.72 4.65 -27.39
N LEU A 797 19.57 5.96 -27.16
CA LEU A 797 18.95 6.53 -25.98
C LEU A 797 17.50 6.99 -26.22
N ALA A 798 17.00 6.88 -27.46
CA ALA A 798 15.60 7.05 -27.80
C ALA A 798 14.86 5.75 -27.49
N THR A 799 14.36 5.64 -26.27
CA THR A 799 13.66 4.46 -25.75
C THR A 799 12.15 4.67 -25.68
N PRO A 800 11.35 3.60 -25.54
CA PRO A 800 9.90 3.73 -25.38
C PRO A 800 9.51 4.61 -24.18
N GLY A 801 10.25 4.54 -23.06
CA GLY A 801 9.98 5.36 -21.87
C GLY A 801 10.22 6.85 -22.12
N VAL A 802 11.35 7.21 -22.74
CA VAL A 802 11.67 8.60 -23.11
C VAL A 802 10.71 9.13 -24.17
N SER A 803 10.38 8.30 -25.17
CA SER A 803 9.40 8.64 -26.21
C SER A 803 8.04 8.97 -25.61
N GLY A 804 7.53 8.12 -24.69
CA GLY A 804 6.27 8.35 -24.00
C GLY A 804 6.27 9.63 -23.15
N ALA A 805 7.38 9.91 -22.45
CA ALA A 805 7.51 11.15 -21.67
C ALA A 805 7.52 12.42 -22.55
N PHE A 806 8.17 12.38 -23.72
CA PHE A 806 8.19 13.51 -24.64
C PHE A 806 6.93 13.64 -25.50
N ALA A 807 6.16 12.57 -25.73
CA ALA A 807 4.94 12.60 -26.51
C ALA A 807 3.87 13.56 -25.95
N VAL A 808 3.94 13.88 -24.65
CA VAL A 808 3.06 14.83 -23.95
C VAL A 808 3.50 16.30 -24.14
N LEU A 809 4.77 16.55 -24.46
CA LEU A 809 5.35 17.90 -24.53
C LEU A 809 4.69 18.82 -25.58
N PRO A 810 4.32 18.35 -26.79
CA PRO A 810 3.64 19.18 -27.77
C PRO A 810 2.33 19.78 -27.26
N ALA A 811 1.50 18.98 -26.61
CA ALA A 811 0.26 19.46 -26.01
C ALA A 811 0.52 20.45 -24.86
N ALA A 812 1.57 20.23 -24.07
CA ALA A 812 1.97 21.16 -23.00
C ALA A 812 2.50 22.50 -23.52
N SER A 813 2.96 22.57 -24.78
CA SER A 813 3.55 23.77 -25.40
C SER A 813 2.55 24.63 -26.19
N GLU A 814 1.27 24.24 -26.17
CA GLU A 814 0.14 24.97 -26.75
C GLU A 814 0.37 25.43 -28.20
N ASP A 815 0.45 26.73 -28.47
CA ASP A 815 0.62 27.26 -29.83
C ASP A 815 1.93 26.82 -30.49
N ALA A 816 2.93 26.41 -29.71
CA ALA A 816 4.17 25.83 -30.23
C ALA A 816 4.08 24.31 -30.48
N PHE A 817 2.87 23.71 -30.53
CA PHE A 817 2.68 22.27 -30.73
C PHE A 817 3.51 21.70 -31.90
N GLY A 818 3.42 22.32 -33.08
CA GLY A 818 4.16 21.84 -34.25
C GLY A 818 5.67 21.96 -34.09
N GLU A 819 6.15 23.08 -33.54
CA GLU A 819 7.58 23.29 -33.26
C GLU A 819 8.10 22.27 -32.24
N ALA A 820 7.28 21.91 -31.25
CA ALA A 820 7.59 20.91 -30.25
C ALA A 820 7.75 19.52 -30.87
N VAL A 821 6.84 19.11 -31.77
CA VAL A 821 6.98 17.86 -32.53
C VAL A 821 8.28 17.85 -33.33
N ASP A 822 8.59 18.93 -34.06
CA ASP A 822 9.80 19.03 -34.88
C ASP A 822 11.09 18.88 -34.04
N VAL A 823 11.10 19.39 -32.80
CA VAL A 823 12.26 19.29 -31.90
C VAL A 823 12.40 17.88 -31.31
N ILE A 824 11.30 17.24 -30.91
CA ILE A 824 11.36 15.92 -30.26
C ILE A 824 11.40 14.74 -31.23
N GLU A 825 11.11 14.96 -32.52
CA GLU A 825 11.00 13.91 -33.56
C GLU A 825 12.11 12.85 -33.48
N ARG A 826 13.35 13.27 -33.24
CA ARG A 826 14.52 12.39 -33.15
C ARG A 826 14.57 11.48 -31.91
N PHE A 827 13.78 11.78 -30.89
CA PHE A 827 13.68 11.04 -29.63
C PHE A 827 12.45 10.12 -29.60
N LEU A 828 11.60 10.19 -30.62
CA LEU A 828 10.39 9.40 -30.71
C LEU A 828 10.69 8.03 -31.30
N VAL A 829 10.25 7.01 -30.58
CA VAL A 829 10.18 5.62 -31.04
C VAL A 829 8.82 5.04 -30.65
N PRO A 830 8.40 3.92 -31.26
CA PRO A 830 7.17 3.26 -30.86
C PRO A 830 7.16 2.91 -29.38
N PHE A 831 6.06 3.24 -28.70
CA PHE A 831 5.85 2.91 -27.29
C PHE A 831 4.41 2.46 -27.04
N LYS A 832 4.16 1.90 -25.85
CA LYS A 832 2.82 1.44 -25.46
C LYS A 832 1.91 2.64 -25.17
N CYS A 833 1.11 3.06 -26.16
CA CYS A 833 0.20 4.19 -26.08
C CYS A 833 -1.26 3.72 -26.22
N TRP A 834 -1.96 3.57 -25.11
CA TRP A 834 -3.33 3.04 -25.10
C TRP A 834 -4.40 4.11 -25.39
N SER A 835 -4.10 5.39 -25.16
CA SER A 835 -5.02 6.49 -25.47
C SER A 835 -4.32 7.82 -25.72
N LEU A 836 -5.07 8.85 -26.13
CA LEU A 836 -4.60 10.23 -26.28
C LEU A 836 -4.14 10.87 -24.97
N ILE A 837 -4.38 10.23 -23.81
CA ILE A 837 -3.80 10.63 -22.52
C ILE A 837 -2.27 10.62 -22.62
N ALA A 838 -1.70 9.63 -23.31
CA ALA A 838 -0.25 9.51 -23.52
C ALA A 838 0.35 10.67 -24.33
N TYR A 839 -0.48 11.46 -25.01
CA TYR A 839 -0.09 12.66 -25.76
C TYR A 839 -0.56 13.95 -25.07
N GLY A 840 -1.24 13.86 -23.92
CA GLY A 840 -1.82 15.01 -23.22
C GLY A 840 -3.06 15.61 -23.89
N LEU A 841 -3.62 14.93 -24.90
CA LEU A 841 -4.70 15.43 -25.77
C LEU A 841 -6.08 14.89 -25.39
N TYR A 842 -6.19 14.03 -24.38
CA TYR A 842 -7.46 13.46 -23.95
C TYR A 842 -8.27 14.39 -23.02
N GLY A 843 -9.59 14.33 -23.15
CA GLY A 843 -10.56 15.02 -22.28
C GLY A 843 -10.81 16.47 -22.67
N GLU A 844 -11.42 17.22 -21.74
CA GLU A 844 -11.84 18.61 -21.94
C GLU A 844 -11.29 19.51 -20.83
N VAL A 845 -11.03 20.77 -21.16
CA VAL A 845 -10.64 21.82 -20.21
C VAL A 845 -11.58 23.00 -20.44
N HIS A 846 -12.29 23.42 -19.39
CA HIS A 846 -13.30 24.47 -19.46
C HIS A 846 -14.38 24.24 -20.56
N GLY A 847 -14.77 22.98 -20.77
CA GLY A 847 -15.77 22.58 -21.78
C GLY A 847 -15.27 22.60 -23.22
N VAL A 848 -13.97 22.77 -23.44
CA VAL A 848 -13.32 22.68 -24.75
C VAL A 848 -12.47 21.41 -24.79
N LYS A 849 -12.68 20.57 -25.81
CA LYS A 849 -11.87 19.36 -26.04
C LYS A 849 -10.40 19.72 -26.20
N ARG A 850 -9.49 19.02 -25.52
CA ARG A 850 -8.05 19.27 -25.64
C ARG A 850 -7.52 19.07 -27.07
N LEU A 851 -8.16 18.20 -27.86
CA LEU A 851 -7.87 18.05 -29.29
C LEU A 851 -8.09 19.33 -30.11
N SER A 852 -8.92 20.28 -29.64
CA SER A 852 -9.18 21.51 -30.37
C SER A 852 -7.94 22.40 -30.53
N ILE A 853 -6.87 22.12 -29.76
CA ILE A 853 -5.57 22.76 -29.94
C ILE A 853 -5.01 22.55 -31.34
N ILE A 854 -5.43 21.48 -32.00
CA ILE A 854 -5.15 21.17 -33.40
C ILE A 854 -6.15 21.96 -34.24
N ASP A 855 -5.81 23.20 -34.55
CA ASP A 855 -6.69 24.21 -35.16
C ASP A 855 -6.24 24.65 -36.57
N ASN A 856 -5.06 24.21 -37.02
CA ASN A 856 -4.50 24.58 -38.31
C ASN A 856 -3.74 23.43 -38.98
N GLU A 857 -3.48 23.58 -40.28
CA GLU A 857 -2.83 22.56 -41.11
C GLU A 857 -1.43 22.16 -40.59
N TYR A 858 -0.67 23.10 -40.04
CA TYR A 858 0.67 22.82 -39.52
C TYR A 858 0.61 21.92 -38.28
N LYS A 859 -0.28 22.22 -37.31
CA LYS A 859 -0.50 21.37 -36.14
C LYS A 859 -1.07 20.00 -36.51
N ALA A 860 -1.97 19.92 -37.51
CA ALA A 860 -2.52 18.66 -37.99
C ALA A 860 -1.46 17.75 -38.63
N LYS A 861 -0.56 18.32 -39.45
CA LYS A 861 0.60 17.60 -40.01
C LYS A 861 1.55 17.11 -38.92
N ALA A 862 1.83 17.97 -37.94
CA ALA A 862 2.68 17.62 -36.80
C ALA A 862 2.09 16.48 -35.97
N LEU A 863 0.78 16.50 -35.68
CA LEU A 863 0.10 15.43 -34.96
C LEU A 863 0.15 14.11 -35.72
N LEU A 864 -0.09 14.14 -37.03
CA LEU A 864 0.00 12.95 -37.88
C LEU A 864 1.40 12.34 -37.86
N ARG A 865 2.46 13.18 -37.93
CA ARG A 865 3.85 12.73 -37.81
C ARG A 865 4.16 12.17 -36.42
N LEU A 866 3.67 12.81 -35.35
CA LEU A 866 3.83 12.33 -33.98
C LEU A 866 3.27 10.91 -33.83
N PHE A 867 2.06 10.66 -34.34
CA PHE A 867 1.48 9.32 -34.35
C PHE A 867 2.26 8.34 -35.22
N ASP A 868 2.77 8.76 -36.37
CA ASP A 868 3.54 7.88 -37.25
C ASP A 868 4.77 7.30 -36.55
N LEU A 869 5.47 8.14 -35.79
CA LEU A 869 6.72 7.80 -35.11
C LEU A 869 6.51 7.01 -33.81
N THR A 870 5.33 7.12 -33.19
CA THR A 870 5.07 6.57 -31.85
C THR A 870 4.12 5.37 -31.84
N ILE A 871 3.30 5.20 -32.87
CA ILE A 871 2.41 4.05 -33.04
C ILE A 871 3.09 3.03 -33.95
N GLY A 872 3.47 1.91 -33.37
CA GLY A 872 4.20 0.83 -34.06
C GLY A 872 3.45 0.28 -35.27
N SER A 873 4.21 -0.30 -36.20
CA SER A 873 3.69 -0.92 -37.43
C SER A 873 3.67 -2.46 -37.38
N SER A 874 4.13 -3.06 -36.28
CA SER A 874 4.13 -4.51 -36.08
C SER A 874 2.75 -5.02 -35.63
N ASP A 875 2.46 -6.30 -35.89
CA ASP A 875 1.17 -6.94 -35.57
C ASP A 875 0.84 -7.00 -34.06
N GLY A 876 1.79 -6.62 -33.18
CA GLY A 876 1.59 -6.47 -31.74
C GLY A 876 1.68 -5.03 -31.23
N ALA A 877 1.68 -4.03 -32.13
CA ALA A 877 1.68 -2.63 -31.75
C ALA A 877 0.35 -2.24 -31.10
N ILE A 878 0.42 -1.54 -29.97
CA ILE A 878 -0.76 -1.02 -29.29
C ILE A 878 -1.25 0.21 -30.06
N ILE A 879 -2.53 0.17 -30.44
CA ILE A 879 -3.19 1.27 -31.14
C ILE A 879 -4.03 2.05 -30.11
N PRO A 880 -3.88 3.38 -29.98
CA PRO A 880 -4.70 4.19 -29.08
C PRO A 880 -6.19 4.08 -29.43
N TYR A 881 -7.05 3.85 -28.43
CA TYR A 881 -8.48 3.58 -28.67
C TYR A 881 -9.24 4.79 -29.25
N ASP A 882 -8.81 5.98 -28.89
CA ASP A 882 -9.31 7.29 -29.32
C ASP A 882 -8.54 7.85 -30.53
N LEU A 883 -7.72 7.02 -31.20
CA LEU A 883 -7.02 7.41 -32.43
C LEU A 883 -7.99 7.86 -33.53
N THR A 884 -9.18 7.25 -33.63
CA THR A 884 -10.21 7.64 -34.61
C THR A 884 -10.64 9.09 -34.41
N GLU A 885 -10.87 9.53 -33.16
CA GLU A 885 -11.25 10.93 -32.87
C GLU A 885 -10.14 11.91 -33.26
N ALA A 886 -8.87 11.55 -33.04
CA ALA A 886 -7.76 12.39 -33.47
C ALA A 886 -7.60 12.44 -34.99
N LEU A 887 -7.85 11.33 -35.69
CA LEU A 887 -7.84 11.30 -37.15
C LEU A 887 -9.00 12.12 -37.73
N ASP A 888 -10.19 12.06 -37.13
CA ASP A 888 -11.34 12.89 -37.51
C ASP A 888 -11.03 14.39 -37.33
N GLN A 889 -10.37 14.78 -36.24
CA GLN A 889 -9.90 16.15 -36.05
C GLN A 889 -8.87 16.56 -37.11
N ILE A 890 -7.91 15.70 -37.44
CA ILE A 890 -6.94 15.94 -38.53
C ILE A 890 -7.66 16.14 -39.87
N GLN A 891 -8.64 15.28 -40.18
CA GLN A 891 -9.43 15.36 -41.41
C GLN A 891 -10.27 16.63 -41.47
N TYR A 892 -10.86 17.05 -40.35
CA TYR A 892 -11.64 18.28 -40.25
C TYR A 892 -10.78 19.52 -40.53
N VAL A 893 -9.57 19.57 -39.96
CA VAL A 893 -8.65 20.71 -40.08
C VAL A 893 -7.92 20.73 -41.41
N SER A 894 -7.52 19.57 -41.93
CA SER A 894 -6.81 19.45 -43.21
C SER A 894 -7.28 18.22 -44.00
N PRO A 895 -8.33 18.36 -44.82
CA PRO A 895 -8.90 17.24 -45.59
C PRO A 895 -7.91 16.58 -46.56
N GLU A 896 -6.91 17.33 -47.05
CA GLU A 896 -5.90 16.81 -47.96
C GLU A 896 -5.02 15.72 -47.34
N LEU A 897 -4.86 15.70 -46.00
CA LEU A 897 -4.08 14.67 -45.29
C LEU A 897 -4.73 13.29 -45.33
N THR A 898 -6.01 13.18 -45.67
CA THR A 898 -6.67 11.88 -45.88
C THR A 898 -6.08 11.08 -47.05
N LYS A 899 -5.38 11.77 -47.96
CA LYS A 899 -4.65 11.14 -49.08
C LYS A 899 -3.27 10.66 -48.66
N ASP A 900 -2.77 11.07 -47.51
CA ASP A 900 -1.45 10.71 -47.00
C ASP A 900 -1.38 9.21 -46.66
N PRO A 901 -0.33 8.49 -47.11
CA PRO A 901 -0.13 7.09 -46.76
C PRO A 901 -0.12 6.82 -45.25
N ILE A 902 0.41 7.75 -44.44
CA ILE A 902 0.46 7.65 -42.98
C ILE A 902 -0.96 7.69 -42.40
N TYR A 903 -1.78 8.64 -42.84
CA TYR A 903 -3.18 8.74 -42.40
C TYR A 903 -3.95 7.46 -42.72
N ARG A 904 -3.78 6.93 -43.93
CA ARG A 904 -4.45 5.68 -44.35
C ARG A 904 -3.98 4.48 -43.52
N ARG A 905 -2.68 4.39 -43.21
CA ARG A 905 -2.12 3.36 -42.34
C ARG A 905 -2.76 3.42 -40.96
N LEU A 906 -2.73 4.59 -40.32
CA LEU A 906 -3.26 4.80 -38.97
C LEU A 906 -4.79 4.62 -38.91
N SER A 907 -5.52 5.10 -39.93
CA SER A 907 -6.97 4.89 -40.04
C SER A 907 -7.33 3.41 -40.21
N THR A 908 -6.50 2.65 -40.94
CA THR A 908 -6.68 1.19 -41.05
C THR A 908 -6.36 0.50 -39.73
N ALA A 909 -5.32 0.94 -39.03
CA ALA A 909 -4.95 0.41 -37.72
C ALA A 909 -6.02 0.69 -36.65
N ALA A 910 -6.62 1.88 -36.66
CA ALA A 910 -7.70 2.28 -35.74
C ALA A 910 -9.01 1.50 -35.93
N ARG A 911 -9.17 0.78 -37.06
CA ARG A 911 -10.34 -0.05 -37.38
C ARG A 911 -10.15 -1.53 -37.02
N ARG A 912 -8.93 -1.93 -36.66
CA ARG A 912 -8.62 -3.28 -36.13
C ARG A 912 -8.91 -3.27 -34.64
#